data_AF-X8CWH7-F1
#
_entry.id   AF-X8CWH7-F1
#
_cell.length_a   1.000
_cell.length_b   1.000
_cell.length_c   1.000
_cell.angle_alpha   90.00
_cell.angle_beta   90.00
_cell.angle_gamma   90.00
#
_symmetry.space_group_name_H-M   'P 1'
#
loop_
_entity.id
_entity.type
_entity.pdbx_description
1 polymer ?
#
loop_
_entity_poly.entity_id
_entity_poly.type
_entity_poly.pdbx_seq_one_letter_code
_entity_poly.pdbx_strand_id
1 'polypeptide(L)'
;MTVLQALLDRHAMLRLRVDRHSDDDAGEWSLQVPEPGSVDAAHRVLSVDELTGAAVVEARSRLNPAAGVMLSALWVAPTGQLVLIVHHLAVDGVSWRVLLEDLNIAWGQHHHGQPVALPTGGTSFARWASLLAEHAHAPAVTERAEAWRRVAATPPALPAVRPGLDTYETAENLSVLLDVETTRTLLGEAPAAFHAGINDILLAGFALAWAEFLGNAGAPIGIDVEGHGRDEELAAGVDLSRTVGWFTAKYPVALNVGGLSWADVVAGAPILGALLKDAKEQLRALPDPLTYGLLRYLNDEVDLDGSDPTIGFNYLGRLGGAAAELSDELWRISRDGAAATAASTAVPMPLMHTVDLNAGTMDTEDGPQLHATWTWAPSALDREQVARLSTLWFQALAGICAHVRDGGGGLTPSDIAPARLNQPQIDQLERIHRVADVLPLTPLQEGLLFHATTMRGSDDHLYVVQLDLSLAGPIDRDRLRDAMHAVITRHPHLVARFSDRFDEPVQIIPADPAMAWRYLEVAANGSEPEEQIQRLCAAEREAVYDLADEPAVRAVLIRTGQDRHRLVLTIHHIVLDGWSVPILLNETFACYTGQRLPAPPPYRRFVAWLAERDRDAAREAWAGVFDGFDTPTLVGRRTSRSRAPGASSRSRSPRGSRPRSASWPAPATPPSAPCCTPRGRSYWRG
;
A
#
# COMPACT_ATOMS: atom_id res chain seq x y z
N MET A 1 10.71 37.97 13.20
CA MET A 1 12.17 37.78 13.05
C MET A 1 12.65 36.53 13.75
N THR A 2 12.56 36.42 15.08
CA THR A 2 13.07 35.27 15.86
C THR A 2 12.61 33.90 15.34
N VAL A 3 11.31 33.74 15.06
CA VAL A 3 10.74 32.51 14.52
C VAL A 3 11.35 32.15 13.15
N LEU A 4 11.51 33.14 12.27
CA LEU A 4 12.09 32.94 10.95
C LEU A 4 13.58 32.60 11.02
N GLN A 5 14.32 33.19 11.95
CA GLN A 5 15.73 32.85 12.20
C GLN A 5 15.86 31.37 12.61
N ALA A 6 14.98 30.88 13.49
CA ALA A 6 14.99 29.48 13.89
C ALA A 6 14.75 28.53 12.71
N LEU A 7 13.83 28.85 11.80
CA LEU A 7 13.63 28.08 10.56
C LEU A 7 14.87 28.10 9.67
N LEU A 8 15.43 29.29 9.43
CA LEU A 8 16.65 29.46 8.63
C LEU A 8 17.79 28.65 9.21
N ASP A 9 17.96 28.59 10.53
CA ASP A 9 19.01 27.85 11.23
C ASP A 9 18.76 26.34 11.25
N ARG A 10 17.51 25.91 11.36
CA ARG A 10 17.13 24.50 11.39
C ARG A 10 17.19 23.81 10.03
N HIS A 11 16.76 24.49 8.98
CA HIS A 11 16.60 23.91 7.65
C HIS A 11 17.72 24.39 6.71
N ALA A 12 18.74 23.54 6.58
CA ALA A 12 19.97 23.84 5.86
C ALA A 12 19.74 24.36 4.42
N MET A 13 18.78 23.78 3.69
CA MET A 13 18.48 24.17 2.30
C MET A 13 17.99 25.61 2.16
N LEU A 14 17.41 26.22 3.20
CA LEU A 14 17.03 27.64 3.17
C LEU A 14 18.24 28.60 3.17
N ARG A 15 19.45 28.07 3.37
CA ARG A 15 20.72 28.80 3.31
C ARG A 15 21.58 28.37 2.12
N LEU A 16 21.08 27.49 1.26
CA LEU A 16 21.82 26.95 0.13
C LEU A 16 22.40 28.08 -0.74
N ARG A 17 23.65 27.91 -1.16
CA ARG A 17 24.34 28.76 -2.12
C ARG A 17 24.70 27.93 -3.35
N VAL A 18 24.50 28.52 -4.53
CA VAL A 18 24.74 27.90 -5.83
C VAL A 18 25.88 28.65 -6.53
N ASP A 19 27.06 28.04 -6.60
CA ASP A 19 28.22 28.64 -7.25
C ASP A 19 28.55 27.88 -8.54
N ARG A 20 28.94 28.60 -9.59
CA ARG A 20 29.48 28.02 -10.82
C ARG A 20 31.00 28.09 -10.77
N HIS A 21 31.70 26.96 -10.84
CA HIS A 21 33.17 26.98 -10.87
C HIS A 21 33.64 27.67 -12.16
N SER A 22 34.49 28.69 -12.03
CA SER A 22 34.80 29.60 -13.13
C SER A 22 36.03 29.26 -13.95
N ASP A 23 36.92 28.32 -13.56
CA ASP A 23 38.26 28.36 -14.17
C ASP A 23 38.98 27.05 -14.57
N ASP A 24 38.48 25.82 -14.42
CA ASP A 24 39.21 24.66 -15.03
C ASP A 24 38.41 23.36 -15.29
N ASP A 25 37.16 23.22 -14.85
CA ASP A 25 36.28 22.08 -15.19
C ASP A 25 34.93 22.58 -15.70
N ALA A 26 34.68 22.45 -17.01
CA ALA A 26 33.41 22.48 -17.76
C ALA A 26 32.18 23.29 -17.26
N GLY A 27 32.32 24.34 -16.45
CA GLY A 27 31.20 25.17 -15.97
C GLY A 27 30.25 24.45 -15.01
N GLU A 28 30.74 23.47 -14.25
CA GLU A 28 29.93 22.65 -13.35
C GLU A 28 29.35 23.48 -12.18
N TRP A 29 28.08 23.22 -11.86
CA TRP A 29 27.37 23.85 -10.74
C TRP A 29 27.72 23.14 -9.44
N SER A 30 28.00 23.92 -8.38
CA SER A 30 28.26 23.41 -7.04
C SER A 30 27.26 23.97 -6.03
N LEU A 31 26.80 23.09 -5.14
CA LEU A 31 25.82 23.38 -4.10
C LEU A 31 26.52 23.38 -2.74
N GLN A 32 26.52 24.52 -2.04
CA GLN A 32 27.13 24.66 -0.74
C GLN A 32 26.11 25.15 0.29
N VAL A 33 26.10 24.54 1.47
CA VAL A 33 25.20 24.92 2.55
C VAL A 33 26.02 25.50 3.71
N PRO A 34 25.94 26.80 3.97
CA PRO A 34 26.63 27.43 5.09
C PRO A 34 26.04 27.03 6.45
N GLU A 35 26.85 27.23 7.51
CA GLU A 35 26.48 26.97 8.90
C GLU A 35 25.25 27.78 9.37
N PRO A 36 24.51 27.31 10.39
CA PRO A 36 23.47 28.10 11.06
C PRO A 36 24.01 29.47 11.51
N GLY A 37 23.16 30.49 11.44
CA GLY A 37 23.52 31.89 11.74
C GLY A 37 24.23 32.63 10.61
N SER A 38 24.57 31.98 9.49
CA SER A 38 25.16 32.64 8.32
C SER A 38 24.19 33.57 7.57
N VAL A 39 22.88 33.36 7.73
CA VAL A 39 21.82 34.16 7.11
C VAL A 39 20.98 34.80 8.21
N ASP A 40 20.98 36.13 8.25
CA ASP A 40 20.16 36.91 9.19
C ASP A 40 18.76 37.15 8.63
N ALA A 41 17.75 36.66 9.35
CA ALA A 41 16.33 36.82 9.03
C ALA A 41 15.91 38.29 8.90
N ALA A 42 16.53 39.23 9.63
CA ALA A 42 16.20 40.65 9.56
C ALA A 42 16.44 41.24 8.17
N HIS A 43 17.43 40.72 7.43
CA HIS A 43 17.70 41.12 6.05
C HIS A 43 16.82 40.39 5.01
N ARG A 44 16.00 39.43 5.44
CA ARG A 44 15.10 38.65 4.58
C ARG A 44 13.65 39.06 4.67
N VAL A 45 13.29 39.90 5.64
CA VAL A 45 11.90 40.32 5.83
C VAL A 45 11.72 41.77 5.44
N LEU A 46 10.73 42.01 4.60
CA LEU A 46 10.23 43.32 4.22
C LEU A 46 8.92 43.61 4.93
N SER A 47 8.82 44.75 5.62
CA SER A 47 7.54 45.20 6.16
C SER A 47 6.84 46.10 5.14
N VAL A 48 5.56 45.84 4.89
CA VAL A 48 4.70 46.64 4.01
C VAL A 48 3.37 46.93 4.70
N ASP A 49 2.72 48.02 4.30
CA ASP A 49 1.41 48.41 4.84
C ASP A 49 0.27 47.63 4.18
N GLU A 50 0.45 47.16 2.94
CA GLU A 50 -0.57 46.44 2.18
C GLU A 50 0.04 45.30 1.35
N LEU A 51 -0.68 44.19 1.23
CA LEU A 51 -0.31 43.08 0.36
C LEU A 51 -0.70 43.39 -1.09
N THR A 52 0.28 43.81 -1.89
CA THR A 52 0.09 44.07 -3.32
C THR A 52 0.93 43.13 -4.18
N GLY A 53 0.50 42.87 -5.42
CA GLY A 53 1.28 42.08 -6.37
C GLY A 53 2.67 42.66 -6.63
N ALA A 54 2.80 44.00 -6.66
CA ALA A 54 4.09 44.68 -6.81
C ALA A 54 5.04 44.39 -5.63
N ALA A 55 4.52 44.41 -4.39
CA ALA A 55 5.32 44.06 -3.20
C ALA A 55 5.80 42.60 -3.26
N VAL A 56 4.95 41.68 -3.70
CA VAL A 56 5.32 40.26 -3.89
C VAL A 56 6.43 40.10 -4.94
N VAL A 57 6.31 40.78 -6.09
CA VAL A 57 7.33 40.77 -7.15
C VAL A 57 8.65 41.37 -6.66
N GLU A 58 8.60 42.45 -5.88
CA GLU A 58 9.79 43.05 -5.27
C GLU A 58 10.47 42.09 -4.28
N ALA A 59 9.70 41.43 -3.41
CA ALA A 59 10.27 40.46 -2.48
C ALA A 59 10.88 39.26 -3.20
N ARG A 60 10.21 38.75 -4.23
CA ARG A 60 10.71 37.65 -5.08
C ARG A 60 12.01 38.02 -5.78
N SER A 61 12.13 39.23 -6.33
CA SER A 61 13.33 39.65 -7.09
C SER A 61 14.61 39.70 -6.25
N ARG A 62 14.48 39.66 -4.91
CA ARG A 62 15.61 39.57 -3.98
C ARG A 62 16.20 38.18 -3.84
N LEU A 63 15.50 37.14 -4.30
CA LEU A 63 16.05 35.79 -4.33
C LEU A 63 17.29 35.78 -5.23
N ASN A 64 18.37 35.25 -4.68
CA ASN A 64 19.67 35.17 -5.35
C ASN A 64 20.40 33.92 -4.86
N PRO A 65 20.22 32.78 -5.54
CA PRO A 65 20.88 31.52 -5.20
C PRO A 65 22.41 31.62 -5.12
N ALA A 66 23.05 32.43 -5.97
CA ALA A 66 24.49 32.61 -5.97
C ALA A 66 25.00 33.38 -4.73
N ALA A 67 24.16 34.25 -4.16
CA ALA A 67 24.46 34.96 -2.91
C ALA A 67 23.91 34.24 -1.66
N GLY A 68 23.39 33.01 -1.78
CA GLY A 68 22.80 32.26 -0.67
C GLY A 68 21.44 32.80 -0.21
N VAL A 69 20.78 33.61 -1.03
CA VAL A 69 19.47 34.21 -0.71
C VAL A 69 18.36 33.32 -1.27
N MET A 70 18.06 32.24 -0.55
CA MET A 70 17.01 31.29 -0.94
C MET A 70 15.63 31.63 -0.38
N LEU A 71 15.55 32.51 0.62
CA LEU A 71 14.30 32.91 1.25
C LEU A 71 14.16 34.44 1.27
N SER A 72 12.96 34.90 0.93
CA SER A 72 12.51 36.28 1.05
C SER A 72 11.10 36.29 1.65
N ALA A 73 10.83 37.23 2.55
CA ALA A 73 9.59 37.28 3.31
C ALA A 73 8.98 38.68 3.29
N LEU A 74 7.65 38.76 3.22
CA LEU A 74 6.88 39.99 3.36
C LEU A 74 6.01 39.92 4.60
N TRP A 75 6.12 40.92 5.45
CA TRP A 75 5.30 41.14 6.63
C TRP A 75 4.31 42.27 6.37
N VAL A 76 3.02 41.96 6.34
CA VAL A 76 1.94 42.91 6.15
C VAL A 76 1.45 43.32 7.54
N ALA A 77 2.00 44.42 8.06
CA ALA A 77 1.85 44.76 9.48
C ALA A 77 0.39 44.99 9.93
N PRO A 78 -0.48 45.65 9.15
CA PRO A 78 -1.86 45.90 9.58
C PRO A 78 -2.73 44.64 9.70
N THR A 79 -2.48 43.62 8.87
CA THR A 79 -3.26 42.38 8.83
C THR A 79 -2.59 41.22 9.55
N GLY A 80 -1.33 41.38 9.96
CA GLY A 80 -0.55 40.32 10.56
C GLY A 80 -0.23 39.16 9.61
N GLN A 81 -0.21 39.41 8.30
CA GLN A 81 0.04 38.37 7.29
C GLN A 81 1.52 38.26 6.96
N LEU A 82 1.99 37.02 6.79
CA LEU A 82 3.35 36.69 6.37
C LEU A 82 3.31 35.97 5.02
N VAL A 83 3.94 36.54 4.00
CA VAL A 83 4.22 35.85 2.73
C VAL A 83 5.65 35.34 2.78
N LEU A 84 5.82 34.03 2.67
CA LEU A 84 7.14 33.40 2.54
C LEU A 84 7.36 32.99 1.09
N ILE A 85 8.46 33.47 0.50
CA ILE A 85 8.87 33.16 -0.86
C ILE A 85 10.21 32.45 -0.77
N VAL A 86 10.24 31.17 -1.15
CA VAL A 86 11.44 30.34 -1.12
C VAL A 86 11.78 29.90 -2.54
N HIS A 87 13.05 30.00 -2.91
CA HIS A 87 13.54 29.54 -4.20
C HIS A 87 13.33 28.02 -4.30
N HIS A 88 12.80 27.54 -5.44
CA HIS A 88 12.33 26.15 -5.55
C HIS A 88 13.43 25.10 -5.35
N LEU A 89 14.70 25.43 -5.63
CA LEU A 89 15.86 24.57 -5.29
C LEU A 89 15.95 24.16 -3.81
N ALA A 90 15.31 24.92 -2.91
CA ALA A 90 15.36 24.71 -1.47
C ALA A 90 14.08 24.09 -0.88
N VAL A 91 13.02 23.90 -1.65
CA VAL A 91 11.69 23.54 -1.12
C VAL A 91 10.85 22.74 -2.12
N ASP A 92 9.97 21.89 -1.61
CA ASP A 92 8.90 21.21 -2.35
C ASP A 92 7.57 21.26 -1.56
N GLY A 93 6.51 20.66 -2.12
CA GLY A 93 5.19 20.63 -1.49
C GLY A 93 5.17 19.99 -0.08
N VAL A 94 6.00 18.97 0.16
CA VAL A 94 6.11 18.32 1.48
C VAL A 94 6.87 19.21 2.46
N SER A 95 7.92 19.89 2.00
CA SER A 95 8.73 20.81 2.80
C SER A 95 7.89 21.97 3.34
N TRP A 96 6.89 22.46 2.60
CA TRP A 96 5.97 23.48 3.11
C TRP A 96 5.17 23.02 4.33
N ARG A 97 4.81 21.72 4.42
CA ARG A 97 4.14 21.18 5.62
C ARG A 97 5.09 21.19 6.82
N VAL A 98 6.34 20.77 6.61
CA VAL A 98 7.38 20.78 7.65
C VAL A 98 7.65 22.21 8.12
N LEU A 99 7.81 23.15 7.20
CA LEU A 99 8.06 24.56 7.51
C LEU A 99 6.91 25.19 8.29
N LEU A 100 5.65 24.89 7.94
CA LEU A 100 4.49 25.42 8.66
C LEU A 100 4.38 24.82 10.07
N GLU A 101 4.65 23.53 10.23
CA GLU A 101 4.67 22.88 11.54
C GLU A 101 5.76 23.50 12.43
N ASP A 102 6.99 23.62 11.92
CA ASP A 102 8.11 24.21 12.66
C ASP A 102 7.90 25.71 12.94
N LEU A 103 7.27 26.45 12.03
CA LEU A 103 6.86 27.85 12.26
C LEU A 103 5.94 27.94 13.48
N ASN A 104 4.97 27.03 13.59
CA ASN A 104 4.01 26.99 14.70
C ASN A 104 4.63 26.52 16.01
N ILE A 105 5.56 25.55 15.98
CA ILE A 105 6.33 25.14 17.16
C ILE A 105 7.15 26.31 17.69
N ALA A 106 7.91 26.99 16.81
CA ALA A 106 8.71 28.15 17.18
C ALA A 106 7.86 29.33 17.66
N TRP A 107 6.71 29.55 17.03
CA TRP A 107 5.76 30.58 17.45
C TRP A 107 5.20 30.30 18.85
N GLY A 108 4.71 29.08 19.11
CA GLY A 108 4.18 28.70 20.43
C GLY A 108 5.20 28.86 21.55
N GLN A 109 6.44 28.39 21.33
CA GLN A 109 7.53 28.55 22.30
C GLN A 109 7.84 30.03 22.56
N HIS A 110 8.02 30.82 21.49
CA HIS A 110 8.30 32.25 21.62
C HIS A 110 7.15 33.01 22.31
N HIS A 111 5.90 32.72 21.95
CA HIS A 111 4.73 33.40 22.50
C HIS A 111 4.60 33.17 24.01
N HIS A 112 4.96 31.98 24.49
CA HIS A 112 4.99 31.64 25.91
C HIS A 112 6.31 32.02 26.62
N GLY A 113 7.18 32.81 25.98
CA GLY A 113 8.45 33.27 26.57
C GLY A 113 9.49 32.17 26.77
N GLN A 114 9.33 31.03 26.09
CA GLN A 114 10.30 29.93 26.10
C GLN A 114 11.37 30.14 25.01
N PRO A 115 12.61 29.67 25.21
CA PRO A 115 13.60 29.63 24.15
C PRO A 115 13.11 28.79 22.97
N VAL A 116 13.29 29.30 21.74
CA VAL A 116 12.90 28.56 20.54
C VAL A 116 13.90 27.42 20.28
N ALA A 117 13.39 26.20 20.25
CA ALA A 117 14.13 24.98 19.94
C ALA A 117 13.25 24.07 19.05
N LEU A 118 13.65 23.93 17.79
CA LEU A 118 12.95 23.10 16.81
C LEU A 118 13.36 21.63 16.90
N PRO A 119 12.47 20.67 16.58
CA PRO A 119 12.76 19.24 16.63
C PRO A 119 13.99 18.88 15.78
N THR A 120 14.99 18.24 16.39
CA THR A 120 16.17 17.70 15.71
C THR A 120 15.92 16.30 15.17
N GLY A 121 16.52 15.95 14.03
CA GLY A 121 16.37 14.63 13.39
C GLY A 121 16.30 14.73 11.86
N GLY A 122 16.25 13.57 11.22
CA GLY A 122 16.22 13.41 9.77
C GLY A 122 17.59 13.28 9.09
N THR A 123 17.59 12.67 7.91
CA THR A 123 18.70 12.60 6.97
C THR A 123 18.83 13.93 6.24
N SER A 124 20.03 14.53 6.29
CA SER A 124 20.31 15.78 5.57
C SER A 124 20.13 15.62 4.05
N PHE A 125 19.76 16.71 3.37
CA PHE A 125 19.64 16.72 1.90
C PHE A 125 20.95 16.32 1.21
N ALA A 126 22.10 16.73 1.75
CA ALA A 126 23.41 16.34 1.23
C ALA A 126 23.64 14.82 1.31
N ARG A 127 23.32 14.20 2.46
CA ARG A 127 23.42 12.74 2.61
C ARG A 127 22.47 12.02 1.65
N TRP A 128 21.25 12.53 1.49
CA TRP A 128 20.29 11.98 0.54
C TRP A 128 20.81 12.05 -0.90
N ALA A 129 21.31 13.21 -1.33
CA ALA A 129 21.89 13.39 -2.66
C ALA A 129 23.08 12.43 -2.93
N SER A 130 23.96 12.22 -1.95
CA SER A 130 25.04 11.24 -2.08
C SER A 130 24.52 9.80 -2.22
N LEU A 131 23.49 9.42 -1.46
CA LEU A 131 22.87 8.10 -1.58
C LEU A 131 22.24 7.90 -2.96
N LEU A 132 21.59 8.92 -3.51
CA LEU A 132 21.02 8.87 -4.87
C LEU A 132 22.12 8.70 -5.92
N ALA A 133 23.22 9.45 -5.82
CA ALA A 133 24.36 9.31 -6.73
C ALA A 133 24.98 7.91 -6.68
N GLU A 134 25.15 7.34 -5.48
CA GLU A 134 25.61 5.96 -5.31
C GLU A 134 24.60 4.95 -5.91
N HIS A 135 23.31 5.16 -5.68
CA HIS A 135 22.25 4.25 -6.13
C HIS A 135 22.06 4.27 -7.66
N ALA A 136 22.34 5.39 -8.32
CA ALA A 136 22.18 5.54 -9.77
C ALA A 136 22.99 4.52 -10.59
N HIS A 137 24.09 4.00 -10.05
CA HIS A 137 24.95 3.00 -10.70
C HIS A 137 24.69 1.57 -10.22
N ALA A 138 23.71 1.33 -9.36
CA ALA A 138 23.40 -0.02 -8.89
C ALA A 138 22.82 -0.88 -10.03
N PRO A 139 23.18 -2.18 -10.14
CA PRO A 139 22.64 -3.07 -11.17
C PRO A 139 21.10 -3.11 -11.22
N ALA A 140 20.46 -3.09 -10.04
CA ALA A 140 19.00 -3.08 -9.92
C ALA A 140 18.33 -1.85 -10.57
N VAL A 141 19.08 -0.75 -10.74
CA VAL A 141 18.65 0.50 -11.40
C VAL A 141 18.99 0.46 -12.88
N THR A 142 20.24 0.11 -13.26
CA THR A 142 20.68 0.07 -14.67
C THR A 142 19.92 -0.97 -15.50
N GLU A 143 19.51 -2.10 -14.91
CA GLU A 143 18.64 -3.09 -15.55
C GLU A 143 17.26 -2.53 -15.95
N ARG A 144 16.86 -1.36 -15.43
CA ARG A 144 15.56 -0.71 -15.76
C ARG A 144 15.63 0.20 -16.98
N ALA A 145 16.81 0.47 -17.54
CA ALA A 145 17.00 1.41 -18.65
C ALA A 145 16.11 1.09 -19.87
N GLU A 146 16.04 -0.18 -20.29
CA GLU A 146 15.20 -0.60 -21.43
C GLU A 146 13.69 -0.47 -21.18
N ALA A 147 13.25 -0.56 -19.93
CA ALA A 147 11.86 -0.28 -19.59
C ALA A 147 11.56 1.22 -19.76
N TRP A 148 12.44 2.09 -19.24
CA TRP A 148 12.29 3.54 -19.37
C TRP A 148 12.39 4.04 -20.81
N ARG A 149 13.30 3.48 -21.64
CA ARG A 149 13.37 3.81 -23.08
C ARG A 149 12.06 3.54 -23.80
N ARG A 150 11.39 2.42 -23.49
CA ARG A 150 10.08 2.09 -24.09
C ARG A 150 9.00 3.08 -23.70
N VAL A 151 8.98 3.52 -22.44
CA VAL A 151 8.00 4.51 -21.95
C VAL A 151 8.27 5.88 -22.59
N ALA A 152 9.54 6.33 -22.57
CA ALA A 152 9.96 7.62 -23.12
C ALA A 152 9.81 7.71 -24.65
N ALA A 153 9.73 6.58 -25.36
CA ALA A 153 9.47 6.54 -26.80
C ALA A 153 8.01 6.88 -27.17
N THR A 154 7.13 7.09 -26.19
CA THR A 154 5.74 7.50 -26.43
C THR A 154 5.69 8.87 -27.11
N PRO A 155 5.04 9.01 -28.28
CA PRO A 155 4.97 10.28 -28.98
C PRO A 155 4.29 11.37 -28.15
N PRO A 156 4.74 12.63 -28.22
CA PRO A 156 4.10 13.74 -27.52
C PRO A 156 2.69 13.98 -28.07
N ALA A 157 1.72 14.11 -27.16
CA ALA A 157 0.32 14.34 -27.51
C ALA A 157 0.04 15.76 -28.01
N LEU A 158 0.86 16.72 -27.58
CA LEU A 158 0.77 18.14 -27.93
C LEU A 158 2.11 18.65 -28.45
N PRO A 159 2.12 19.76 -29.23
CA PRO A 159 3.35 20.47 -29.57
C PRO A 159 4.13 20.87 -28.32
N ALA A 160 5.47 20.88 -28.41
CA ALA A 160 6.33 21.32 -27.32
C ALA A 160 6.23 22.83 -27.05
N VAL A 161 6.57 23.21 -25.82
CA VAL A 161 6.69 24.60 -25.34
C VAL A 161 7.64 25.40 -26.24
N ARG A 162 7.29 26.65 -26.53
CA ARG A 162 8.13 27.62 -27.24
C ARG A 162 8.82 28.55 -26.23
N PRO A 163 10.12 28.38 -25.91
CA PRO A 163 10.76 29.00 -24.73
C PRO A 163 10.68 30.54 -24.63
N GLY A 164 10.52 31.26 -25.75
CA GLY A 164 10.39 32.72 -25.76
C GLY A 164 8.95 33.25 -25.73
N LEU A 165 7.95 32.39 -25.93
CA LEU A 165 6.53 32.75 -26.00
C LEU A 165 5.73 32.12 -24.87
N ASP A 166 6.00 30.86 -24.56
CA ASP A 166 5.29 30.04 -23.60
C ASP A 166 6.08 30.05 -22.29
N THR A 167 5.81 31.05 -21.46
CA THR A 167 6.49 31.29 -20.18
C THR A 167 5.49 31.30 -19.05
N TYR A 168 5.94 31.15 -17.80
CA TYR A 168 5.05 31.29 -16.64
C TYR A 168 4.42 32.68 -16.51
N GLU A 169 5.01 33.73 -17.10
CA GLU A 169 4.42 35.07 -17.18
C GLU A 169 3.27 35.16 -18.21
N THR A 170 3.38 34.43 -19.31
CA THR A 170 2.39 34.45 -20.41
C THR A 170 1.37 33.31 -20.33
N ALA A 171 1.57 32.35 -19.42
CA ALA A 171 0.71 31.21 -19.23
C ALA A 171 -0.70 31.62 -18.76
N GLU A 172 -1.70 30.91 -19.26
CA GLU A 172 -3.04 31.00 -18.71
C GLU A 172 -3.26 29.95 -17.62
N ASN A 173 -4.18 30.26 -16.71
CA ASN A 173 -4.50 29.44 -15.55
C ASN A 173 -6.02 29.25 -15.41
N LEU A 174 -6.43 28.04 -15.00
CA LEU A 174 -7.81 27.69 -14.71
C LEU A 174 -7.85 26.83 -13.44
N SER A 175 -8.45 27.37 -12.39
CA SER A 175 -8.71 26.62 -11.15
C SER A 175 -10.16 26.14 -11.11
N VAL A 176 -10.34 24.86 -10.83
CA VAL A 176 -11.64 24.20 -10.71
C VAL A 176 -11.72 23.39 -9.42
N LEU A 177 -12.94 23.18 -8.94
CA LEU A 177 -13.23 22.43 -7.73
C LEU A 177 -14.14 21.26 -8.07
N LEU A 178 -13.79 20.07 -7.60
CA LEU A 178 -14.69 18.92 -7.64
C LEU A 178 -15.63 19.00 -6.42
N ASP A 179 -16.83 18.44 -6.53
CA ASP A 179 -17.75 18.38 -5.40
C ASP A 179 -17.23 17.45 -4.27
N VAL A 180 -17.72 17.68 -3.06
CA VAL A 180 -17.29 16.96 -1.86
C VAL A 180 -17.68 15.47 -1.89
N GLU A 181 -18.83 15.14 -2.48
CA GLU A 181 -19.32 13.75 -2.52
C GLU A 181 -18.40 12.89 -3.39
N THR A 182 -18.14 13.33 -4.62
CA THR A 182 -17.20 12.67 -5.53
C THR A 182 -15.80 12.63 -4.92
N THR A 183 -15.34 13.74 -4.33
CA THR A 183 -14.02 13.79 -3.67
C THR A 183 -13.90 12.76 -2.55
N ARG A 184 -14.94 12.56 -1.73
CA ARG A 184 -14.92 11.57 -0.64
C ARG A 184 -14.78 10.14 -1.17
N THR A 185 -15.52 9.78 -2.22
CA THR A 185 -15.39 8.46 -2.86
C THR A 185 -14.00 8.28 -3.46
N LEU A 186 -13.42 9.30 -4.11
CA LEU A 186 -12.06 9.24 -4.68
C LEU A 186 -10.95 9.06 -3.62
N LEU A 187 -11.12 9.59 -2.42
CA LEU A 187 -10.11 9.52 -1.36
C LEU A 187 -10.07 8.19 -0.61
N GLY A 188 -11.14 7.40 -0.67
CA GLY A 188 -11.27 6.19 0.14
C GLY A 188 -11.82 5.00 -0.64
N GLU A 189 -13.08 5.09 -1.05
CA GLU A 189 -13.83 3.97 -1.63
C GLU A 189 -13.23 3.50 -2.97
N ALA A 190 -12.89 4.41 -3.88
CA ALA A 190 -12.36 4.04 -5.19
C ALA A 190 -10.96 3.41 -5.12
N PRO A 191 -9.96 3.99 -4.42
CA PRO A 191 -8.68 3.32 -4.19
C PRO A 191 -8.83 1.95 -3.52
N ALA A 192 -9.71 1.82 -2.53
CA ALA A 192 -9.96 0.56 -1.84
C ALA A 192 -10.58 -0.51 -2.76
N ALA A 193 -11.55 -0.12 -3.59
CA ALA A 193 -12.24 -1.03 -4.51
C ALA A 193 -11.30 -1.63 -5.58
N PHE A 194 -10.27 -0.89 -5.99
CA PHE A 194 -9.29 -1.33 -6.99
C PHE A 194 -7.94 -1.74 -6.40
N HIS A 195 -7.79 -1.76 -5.07
CA HIS A 195 -6.51 -2.03 -4.40
C HIS A 195 -5.37 -1.15 -4.96
N ALA A 196 -5.67 0.12 -5.17
CA ALA A 196 -4.81 1.10 -5.82
C ALA A 196 -4.56 2.32 -4.92
N GLY A 197 -3.63 3.18 -5.31
CA GLY A 197 -3.48 4.51 -4.70
C GLY A 197 -4.41 5.52 -5.37
N ILE A 198 -4.69 6.64 -4.69
CA ILE A 198 -5.45 7.74 -5.30
C ILE A 198 -4.80 8.26 -6.59
N ASN A 199 -3.46 8.32 -6.65
CA ASN A 199 -2.73 8.72 -7.85
C ASN A 199 -3.07 7.85 -9.05
N ASP A 200 -3.20 6.53 -8.86
CA ASP A 200 -3.52 5.61 -9.94
C ASP A 200 -4.92 5.92 -10.52
N ILE A 201 -5.89 6.21 -9.65
CA ILE A 201 -7.27 6.57 -10.04
C ILE A 201 -7.31 7.93 -10.77
N LEU A 202 -6.62 8.94 -10.24
CA LEU A 202 -6.58 10.27 -10.84
C LEU A 202 -5.90 10.25 -12.21
N LEU A 203 -4.77 9.52 -12.33
CA LEU A 203 -4.03 9.34 -13.59
C LEU A 203 -4.85 8.58 -14.64
N ALA A 204 -5.54 7.51 -14.25
CA ALA A 204 -6.41 6.77 -15.17
C ALA A 204 -7.54 7.65 -15.71
N GLY A 205 -8.21 8.42 -14.83
CA GLY A 205 -9.22 9.41 -15.25
C GLY A 205 -8.64 10.51 -16.14
N PHE A 206 -7.41 10.97 -15.86
CA PHE A 206 -6.73 12.00 -16.64
C PHE A 206 -6.36 11.52 -18.04
N ALA A 207 -5.82 10.30 -18.14
CA ALA A 207 -5.54 9.66 -19.43
C ALA A 207 -6.82 9.48 -20.25
N LEU A 208 -7.94 9.08 -19.63
CA LEU A 208 -9.24 8.94 -20.32
C LEU A 208 -9.71 10.27 -20.91
N ALA A 209 -9.60 11.36 -20.15
CA ALA A 209 -9.96 12.70 -20.62
C ALA A 209 -9.11 13.15 -21.81
N TRP A 210 -7.80 12.86 -21.80
CA TRP A 210 -6.92 13.15 -22.93
C TRP A 210 -7.21 12.29 -24.15
N ALA A 211 -7.45 10.99 -23.97
CA ALA A 211 -7.79 10.08 -25.05
C ALA A 211 -9.07 10.52 -25.79
N GLU A 212 -10.10 10.91 -25.03
CA GLU A 212 -11.35 11.46 -25.56
C GLU A 212 -11.13 12.82 -26.25
N PHE A 213 -10.39 13.73 -25.61
CA PHE A 213 -10.14 15.06 -26.17
C PHE A 213 -9.39 15.02 -27.51
N LEU A 214 -8.39 14.16 -27.61
CA LEU A 214 -7.56 14.00 -28.81
C LEU A 214 -8.23 13.14 -29.89
N GLY A 215 -9.34 12.46 -29.58
CA GLY A 215 -9.98 11.50 -30.48
C GLY A 215 -9.07 10.31 -30.83
N ASN A 216 -8.12 9.99 -29.94
CA ASN A 216 -7.07 9.01 -30.17
C ASN A 216 -7.39 7.70 -29.44
N ALA A 217 -8.44 7.01 -29.89
CA ALA A 217 -8.85 5.74 -29.32
C ALA A 217 -7.81 4.64 -29.67
N GLY A 218 -6.82 4.44 -28.80
CA GLY A 218 -5.94 3.27 -28.82
C GLY A 218 -4.44 3.53 -28.89
N ALA A 219 -3.98 4.78 -29.03
CA ALA A 219 -2.56 5.08 -28.79
C ALA A 219 -2.33 5.48 -27.32
N PRO A 220 -1.15 5.15 -26.76
CA PRO A 220 -0.82 5.53 -25.40
C PRO A 220 -0.72 7.05 -25.24
N ILE A 221 -1.21 7.55 -24.11
CA ILE A 221 -1.05 8.95 -23.70
C ILE A 221 0.19 9.04 -22.82
N GLY A 222 1.20 9.77 -23.29
CA GLY A 222 2.40 10.12 -22.52
C GLY A 222 2.10 11.26 -21.55
N ILE A 223 2.31 11.03 -20.26
CA ILE A 223 2.10 11.98 -19.17
C ILE A 223 3.38 12.02 -18.35
N ASP A 224 3.88 13.21 -18.05
CA ASP A 224 5.01 13.39 -17.15
C ASP A 224 4.48 13.58 -15.73
N VAL A 225 4.82 12.66 -14.84
CA VAL A 225 4.23 12.58 -13.50
C VAL A 225 5.25 13.04 -12.46
N GLU A 226 4.79 13.90 -11.55
CA GLU A 226 5.55 14.28 -10.37
C GLU A 226 5.11 13.48 -9.13
N GLY A 227 6.08 12.87 -8.47
CA GLY A 227 5.95 12.25 -7.15
C GLY A 227 6.80 12.98 -6.10
N HIS A 228 6.60 12.66 -4.81
CA HIS A 228 7.34 13.32 -3.74
C HIS A 228 8.85 12.99 -3.71
N GLY A 229 9.26 11.87 -4.32
CA GLY A 229 10.66 11.40 -4.42
C GLY A 229 11.38 11.08 -3.10
N ARG A 230 10.70 11.20 -1.96
CA ARG A 230 11.16 10.73 -0.65
C ARG A 230 10.97 9.21 -0.49
N ASP A 231 12.02 8.44 -0.76
CA ASP A 231 12.07 6.99 -0.52
C ASP A 231 12.98 6.68 0.67
N GLU A 232 12.38 6.37 1.83
CA GLU A 232 13.11 6.03 3.06
C GLU A 232 13.60 4.57 3.08
N GLU A 233 13.11 3.72 2.17
CA GLU A 233 13.51 2.31 2.08
C GLU A 233 14.81 2.13 1.27
N LEU A 234 15.22 3.15 0.52
CA LEU A 234 16.43 3.15 -0.32
C LEU A 234 17.70 2.79 0.47
N ALA A 235 17.79 3.18 1.75
CA ALA A 235 18.90 2.77 2.62
C ALA A 235 18.50 2.74 4.11
N ALA A 236 19.12 1.83 4.86
CA ALA A 236 18.87 1.72 6.30
C ALA A 236 19.24 3.01 7.05
N GLY A 237 18.32 3.49 7.89
CA GLY A 237 18.52 4.69 8.71
C GLY A 237 18.27 6.01 7.99
N VAL A 238 17.64 5.98 6.81
CA VAL A 238 17.11 7.18 6.15
C VAL A 238 15.81 7.62 6.83
N ASP A 239 15.69 8.92 7.10
CA ASP A 239 14.49 9.56 7.64
C ASP A 239 14.35 10.92 6.95
N LEU A 240 13.44 11.04 5.99
CA LEU A 240 13.20 12.25 5.22
C LEU A 240 11.97 13.01 5.72
N SER A 241 11.31 12.52 6.76
CA SER A 241 10.04 13.06 7.26
C SER A 241 10.08 14.56 7.60
N ARG A 242 11.24 15.08 8.02
CA ARG A 242 11.44 16.50 8.41
C ARG A 242 12.46 17.25 7.57
N THR A 243 12.95 16.66 6.48
CA THR A 243 14.01 17.29 5.68
C THR A 243 13.40 18.27 4.68
N VAL A 244 13.76 19.54 4.77
CA VAL A 244 13.37 20.58 3.81
C VAL A 244 14.36 20.58 2.66
N GLY A 245 13.84 20.55 1.44
CA GLY A 245 14.61 20.50 0.19
C GLY A 245 13.70 20.21 -0.99
N TRP A 246 14.24 20.17 -2.20
CA TRP A 246 13.48 19.78 -3.39
C TRP A 246 13.68 18.29 -3.68
N PHE A 247 12.70 17.46 -3.31
CA PHE A 247 12.78 16.00 -3.47
C PHE A 247 11.98 15.47 -4.66
N THR A 248 11.23 16.32 -5.36
CA THR A 248 10.30 15.91 -6.43
C THR A 248 10.97 14.95 -7.42
N ALA A 249 10.43 13.74 -7.52
CA ALA A 249 10.81 12.79 -8.55
C ALA A 249 9.88 13.00 -9.75
N LYS A 250 10.46 13.08 -10.94
CA LYS A 250 9.74 13.23 -12.20
C LYS A 250 10.01 12.01 -13.06
N TYR A 251 8.96 11.46 -13.67
CA TYR A 251 9.04 10.26 -14.50
C TYR A 251 7.90 10.19 -15.51
N PRO A 252 8.15 9.72 -16.73
CA PRO A 252 7.12 9.56 -17.74
C PRO A 252 6.25 8.34 -17.43
N VAL A 253 4.98 8.45 -17.77
CA VAL A 253 3.98 7.39 -17.74
C VAL A 253 3.34 7.33 -19.13
N ALA A 254 3.14 6.13 -19.64
CA ALA A 254 2.44 5.89 -20.90
C ALA A 254 1.23 4.99 -20.65
N LEU A 255 0.02 5.55 -20.75
CA LEU A 255 -1.22 4.84 -20.47
C LEU A 255 -2.02 4.60 -21.74
N ASN A 256 -2.36 3.33 -21.99
CA ASN A 256 -3.35 2.97 -23.00
C ASN A 256 -4.72 2.81 -22.35
N VAL A 257 -5.63 3.73 -22.67
CA VAL A 257 -7.00 3.78 -22.12
C VAL A 257 -8.06 3.90 -23.23
N GLY A 258 -7.73 3.45 -24.44
CA GLY A 258 -8.66 3.47 -25.57
C GLY A 258 -9.74 2.38 -25.51
N GLY A 259 -10.75 2.50 -26.38
CA GLY A 259 -11.73 1.42 -26.63
C GLY A 259 -13.05 1.53 -25.87
N LEU A 260 -13.26 2.58 -25.08
CA LEU A 260 -14.54 2.90 -24.44
C LEU A 260 -15.27 4.03 -25.16
N SER A 261 -16.60 3.95 -25.21
CA SER A 261 -17.39 5.13 -25.56
C SER A 261 -17.42 6.09 -24.36
N TRP A 262 -17.39 7.40 -24.61
CA TRP A 262 -17.49 8.39 -23.52
C TRP A 262 -18.78 8.23 -22.69
N ALA A 263 -19.86 7.74 -23.32
CA ALA A 263 -21.11 7.42 -22.63
C ALA A 263 -20.93 6.31 -21.58
N ASP A 264 -20.13 5.27 -21.87
CA ASP A 264 -19.82 4.20 -20.93
C ASP A 264 -18.99 4.71 -19.74
N VAL A 265 -18.04 5.62 -20.00
CA VAL A 265 -17.23 6.26 -18.96
C VAL A 265 -18.11 7.05 -18.02
N VAL A 266 -18.93 7.97 -18.54
CA VAL A 266 -19.82 8.82 -17.74
C VAL A 266 -20.85 7.99 -16.96
N ALA A 267 -21.36 6.91 -17.55
CA ALA A 267 -22.33 6.04 -16.91
C ALA A 267 -21.72 5.12 -15.82
N GLY A 268 -20.39 5.01 -15.72
CA GLY A 268 -19.74 4.06 -14.81
C GLY A 268 -19.95 2.60 -15.22
N ALA A 269 -20.06 2.33 -16.53
CA ALA A 269 -20.39 1.01 -17.04
C ALA A 269 -19.37 -0.06 -16.61
N PRO A 270 -19.76 -1.36 -16.51
CA PRO A 270 -18.84 -2.42 -16.06
C PRO A 270 -17.51 -2.51 -16.83
N ILE A 271 -17.52 -2.15 -18.12
CA ILE A 271 -16.31 -2.15 -18.96
C ILE A 271 -15.28 -1.09 -18.52
N LEU A 272 -15.71 -0.02 -17.84
CA LEU A 272 -14.80 0.95 -17.21
C LEU A 272 -13.96 0.27 -16.12
N GLY A 273 -14.55 -0.63 -15.34
CA GLY A 273 -13.83 -1.39 -14.31
C GLY A 273 -12.69 -2.22 -14.87
N ALA A 274 -12.91 -2.89 -16.00
CA ALA A 274 -11.86 -3.67 -16.68
C ALA A 274 -10.70 -2.76 -17.16
N LEU A 275 -11.01 -1.58 -17.69
CA LEU A 275 -10.01 -0.61 -18.10
C LEU A 275 -9.22 -0.05 -16.91
N LEU A 276 -9.86 0.22 -15.78
CA LEU A 276 -9.19 0.70 -14.57
C LEU A 276 -8.24 -0.36 -13.99
N LYS A 277 -8.66 -1.63 -13.98
CA LYS A 277 -7.80 -2.77 -13.61
C LYS A 277 -6.57 -2.84 -14.54
N ASP A 278 -6.77 -2.70 -15.84
CA ASP A 278 -5.67 -2.69 -16.82
C ASP A 278 -4.73 -1.48 -16.66
N ALA A 279 -5.27 -0.27 -16.50
CA ALA A 279 -4.49 0.94 -16.26
C ALA A 279 -3.66 0.84 -14.97
N LYS A 280 -4.23 0.26 -13.91
CA LYS A 280 -3.49 -0.04 -12.68
C LYS A 280 -2.33 -1.01 -12.95
N GLU A 281 -2.54 -2.10 -13.69
CA GLU A 281 -1.48 -3.04 -14.02
C GLU A 281 -0.39 -2.40 -14.91
N GLN A 282 -0.76 -1.52 -15.84
CA GLN A 282 0.20 -0.73 -16.62
C GLN A 282 1.07 0.14 -15.70
N LEU A 283 0.47 0.82 -14.71
CA LEU A 283 1.21 1.62 -13.73
C LEU A 283 2.10 0.77 -12.82
N ARG A 284 1.63 -0.40 -12.38
CA ARG A 284 2.40 -1.33 -11.53
C ARG A 284 3.53 -2.03 -12.28
N ALA A 285 3.45 -2.13 -13.60
CA ALA A 285 4.50 -2.69 -14.45
C ALA A 285 5.66 -1.70 -14.69
N LEU A 286 5.48 -0.41 -14.38
CA LEU A 286 6.55 0.58 -14.47
C LEU A 286 7.65 0.28 -13.44
N PRO A 287 8.93 0.57 -13.77
CA PRO A 287 9.98 0.55 -12.76
C PRO A 287 9.69 1.55 -11.63
N ASP A 288 10.44 1.44 -10.54
CA ASP A 288 10.36 2.42 -9.46
C ASP A 288 10.57 3.85 -10.03
N PRO A 289 9.64 4.79 -9.78
CA PRO A 289 9.68 6.15 -10.32
C PRO A 289 11.00 6.90 -10.13
N LEU A 290 11.68 6.71 -9.00
CA LEU A 290 12.94 7.37 -8.68
C LEU A 290 14.03 7.01 -9.69
N THR A 291 14.02 5.76 -10.17
CA THR A 291 15.05 5.23 -11.07
C THR A 291 15.14 5.95 -12.40
N TYR A 292 14.05 6.57 -12.88
CA TYR A 292 14.09 7.35 -14.12
C TYR A 292 15.05 8.54 -14.01
N GLY A 293 14.87 9.37 -12.97
CA GLY A 293 15.72 10.54 -12.74
C GLY A 293 17.17 10.15 -12.44
N LEU A 294 17.39 9.05 -11.70
CA LEU A 294 18.72 8.52 -11.44
C LEU A 294 19.44 8.13 -12.73
N LEU A 295 18.78 7.36 -13.59
CA LEU A 295 19.35 6.91 -14.86
C LEU A 295 19.59 8.06 -15.83
N ARG A 296 18.68 9.04 -15.86
CA ARG A 296 18.75 10.14 -16.82
C ARG A 296 19.75 11.23 -16.45
N TYR A 297 19.88 11.55 -15.15
CA TYR A 297 20.63 12.72 -14.70
C TYR A 297 21.87 12.40 -13.86
N LEU A 298 21.96 11.21 -13.26
CA LEU A 298 23.07 10.84 -12.37
C LEU A 298 23.89 9.65 -12.89
N ASN A 299 23.47 8.99 -13.97
CA ASN A 299 24.19 7.89 -14.59
C ASN A 299 24.68 8.30 -15.98
N ASP A 300 25.99 8.26 -16.19
CA ASP A 300 26.67 8.64 -17.44
C ASP A 300 26.77 7.49 -18.47
N GLU A 301 26.42 6.27 -18.08
CA GLU A 301 26.45 5.08 -18.95
C GLU A 301 25.11 4.83 -19.68
N VAL A 302 24.02 5.47 -19.23
CA VAL A 302 22.67 5.23 -19.72
C VAL A 302 22.12 6.46 -20.44
N ASP A 303 21.97 6.33 -21.77
CA ASP A 303 21.30 7.35 -22.58
C ASP A 303 19.77 7.23 -22.46
N LEU A 304 19.16 8.30 -21.93
CA LEU A 304 17.72 8.58 -21.84
C LEU A 304 17.43 10.02 -22.32
N ASP A 305 17.99 10.41 -23.46
CA ASP A 305 17.89 11.76 -24.03
C ASP A 305 16.54 12.09 -24.72
N GLY A 306 15.52 11.26 -24.50
CA GLY A 306 14.17 11.49 -25.04
C GLY A 306 13.55 12.79 -24.54
N SER A 307 12.71 13.41 -25.37
CA SER A 307 11.90 14.55 -24.93
C SER A 307 10.92 14.13 -23.83
N ASP A 308 10.74 15.00 -22.84
CA ASP A 308 9.69 14.80 -21.85
C ASP A 308 8.29 14.86 -22.48
N PRO A 309 7.30 14.13 -21.93
CA PRO A 309 5.92 14.31 -22.30
C PRO A 309 5.48 15.77 -22.17
N THR A 310 4.62 16.24 -23.08
CA THR A 310 4.17 17.64 -23.10
C THR A 310 3.00 17.93 -22.15
N ILE A 311 2.50 16.90 -21.46
CA ILE A 311 1.42 16.95 -20.48
C ILE A 311 2.01 16.62 -19.11
N GLY A 312 1.93 17.55 -18.16
CA GLY A 312 2.32 17.38 -16.76
C GLY A 312 1.15 17.00 -15.85
N PHE A 313 1.42 16.18 -14.83
CA PHE A 313 0.46 15.86 -13.77
C PHE A 313 1.15 15.76 -12.41
N ASN A 314 0.61 16.46 -11.41
CA ASN A 314 1.11 16.43 -10.04
C ASN A 314 -0.05 16.37 -9.03
N TYR A 315 -0.02 15.38 -8.14
CA TYR A 315 -0.95 15.31 -7.01
C TYR A 315 -0.22 15.61 -5.69
N LEU A 316 -0.56 16.76 -5.09
CA LEU A 316 0.07 17.30 -3.89
C LEU A 316 -0.39 16.60 -2.60
N GLY A 317 -1.37 15.70 -2.68
CA GLY A 317 -2.00 15.09 -1.51
C GLY A 317 -2.97 16.01 -0.79
N ARG A 318 -3.21 15.73 0.48
CA ARG A 318 -4.04 16.58 1.34
C ARG A 318 -3.27 17.83 1.76
N LEU A 319 -3.76 18.99 1.37
CA LEU A 319 -3.25 20.31 1.70
C LEU A 319 -3.95 20.79 2.98
N GLY A 320 -3.17 21.13 4.00
CA GLY A 320 -3.70 21.77 5.23
C GLY A 320 -4.40 20.85 6.24
N GLY A 321 -4.33 19.52 6.11
CA GLY A 321 -5.03 18.58 7.02
C GLY A 321 -4.64 18.68 8.51
N ALA A 322 -3.43 19.13 8.83
CA ALA A 322 -3.05 19.46 10.22
C ALA A 322 -3.29 20.95 10.58
N ALA A 323 -3.53 21.80 9.59
CA ALA A 323 -3.66 23.26 9.74
C ALA A 323 -5.11 23.73 9.94
N ALA A 324 -6.09 22.96 9.44
CA ALA A 324 -7.52 23.26 9.56
C ALA A 324 -8.07 23.08 10.99
N GLU A 325 -7.43 22.22 11.80
CA GLU A 325 -7.79 21.98 13.21
C GLU A 325 -6.95 22.79 14.22
N LEU A 326 -5.98 23.59 13.76
CA LEU A 326 -5.16 24.40 14.66
C LEU A 326 -6.03 25.46 15.35
N SER A 327 -5.74 25.83 16.60
CA SER A 327 -6.39 26.96 17.27
C SER A 327 -6.15 28.29 16.53
N ASP A 328 -7.01 29.29 16.74
CA ASP A 328 -6.84 30.64 16.16
C ASP A 328 -5.54 31.35 16.62
N GLU A 329 -4.85 30.80 17.63
CA GLU A 329 -3.57 31.28 18.14
C GLU A 329 -2.34 30.85 17.30
N LEU A 330 -2.53 29.96 16.31
CA LEU A 330 -1.46 29.41 15.47
C LEU A 330 -1.55 29.91 14.01
N TRP A 331 -0.42 29.90 13.30
CA TRP A 331 -0.33 30.27 11.89
C TRP A 331 -1.04 29.25 11.01
N ARG A 332 -1.81 29.76 10.05
CA ARG A 332 -2.52 28.98 9.03
C ARG A 332 -2.21 29.51 7.63
N ILE A 333 -2.32 28.64 6.62
CA ILE A 333 -2.23 29.05 5.21
C ILE A 333 -3.46 29.90 4.87
N SER A 334 -3.23 31.11 4.35
CA SER A 334 -4.31 32.01 3.94
C SER A 334 -5.08 31.43 2.75
N ARG A 335 -6.42 31.41 2.84
CA ARG A 335 -7.29 31.00 1.72
C ARG A 335 -7.26 32.00 0.56
N ASP A 336 -6.94 33.27 0.85
CA ASP A 336 -6.87 34.36 -0.14
C ASP A 336 -5.45 34.53 -0.73
N GLY A 337 -4.53 33.61 -0.44
CA GLY A 337 -3.14 33.68 -0.89
C GLY A 337 -2.92 33.45 -2.39
N ALA A 338 -3.94 33.00 -3.13
CA ALA A 338 -3.82 32.63 -4.54
C ALA A 338 -3.28 33.78 -5.43
N ALA A 339 -3.73 35.01 -5.20
CA ALA A 339 -3.26 36.18 -5.94
C ALA A 339 -1.76 36.47 -5.68
N ALA A 340 -1.30 36.29 -4.44
CA ALA A 340 0.11 36.44 -4.10
C ALA A 340 0.96 35.32 -4.73
N THR A 341 0.48 34.07 -4.69
CA THR A 341 1.16 32.95 -5.37
C THR A 341 1.27 33.20 -6.88
N ALA A 342 0.18 33.59 -7.54
CA ALA A 342 0.18 33.89 -8.98
C ALA A 342 1.14 35.03 -9.35
N ALA A 343 1.17 36.11 -8.56
CA ALA A 343 2.12 37.20 -8.77
C ALA A 343 3.58 36.75 -8.58
N SER A 344 3.83 35.84 -7.64
CA SER A 344 5.16 35.28 -7.40
C SER A 344 5.62 34.35 -8.54
N THR A 345 4.71 33.54 -9.10
CA THR A 345 5.08 32.55 -10.13
C THR A 345 5.14 33.12 -11.55
N ALA A 346 4.58 34.31 -11.80
CA ALA A 346 4.68 34.98 -13.09
C ALA A 346 6.12 35.46 -13.40
N VAL A 347 6.94 34.57 -13.96
CA VAL A 347 8.35 34.81 -14.34
C VAL A 347 8.55 34.54 -15.83
N PRO A 348 9.49 35.24 -16.50
CA PRO A 348 9.83 35.04 -17.91
C PRO A 348 10.71 33.79 -18.10
N MET A 349 10.27 32.66 -17.52
CA MET A 349 10.90 31.35 -17.62
C MET A 349 9.99 30.46 -18.47
N PRO A 350 10.55 29.66 -19.40
CA PRO A 350 9.78 28.69 -20.18
C PRO A 350 8.94 27.78 -19.29
N LEU A 351 7.73 27.46 -19.74
CA LEU A 351 6.93 26.42 -19.09
C LEU A 351 7.64 25.06 -19.16
N MET A 352 7.49 24.25 -18.12
CA MET A 352 8.02 22.88 -18.11
C MET A 352 7.24 21.96 -19.05
N HIS A 353 5.93 22.17 -19.16
CA HIS A 353 5.02 21.41 -19.99
C HIS A 353 4.14 22.35 -20.82
N THR A 354 3.62 21.85 -21.94
CA THR A 354 2.65 22.60 -22.75
C THR A 354 1.35 22.82 -21.99
N VAL A 355 0.97 21.83 -21.18
CA VAL A 355 -0.13 21.89 -20.23
C VAL A 355 0.25 21.08 -19.00
N ASP A 356 -0.08 21.59 -17.83
CA ASP A 356 0.19 20.97 -16.55
C ASP A 356 -1.05 21.04 -15.65
N LEU A 357 -1.29 19.98 -14.88
CA LEU A 357 -2.37 19.88 -13.93
C LEU A 357 -1.83 19.58 -12.53
N ASN A 358 -1.96 20.55 -11.63
CA ASN A 358 -1.72 20.35 -10.20
C ASN A 358 -3.03 20.12 -9.48
N ALA A 359 -3.13 19.00 -8.77
CA ALA A 359 -4.30 18.64 -7.97
C ALA A 359 -3.93 18.48 -6.49
N GLY A 360 -4.81 18.89 -5.59
CA GLY A 360 -4.65 18.72 -4.15
C GLY A 360 -5.98 18.73 -3.43
N THR A 361 -6.06 18.05 -2.29
CA THR A 361 -7.30 17.96 -1.51
C THR A 361 -7.25 18.94 -0.35
N MET A 362 -8.26 19.80 -0.22
CA MET A 362 -8.40 20.71 0.92
C MET A 362 -9.57 20.29 1.79
N ASP A 363 -9.39 20.32 3.11
CA ASP A 363 -10.48 20.08 4.06
C ASP A 363 -11.31 21.35 4.24
N THR A 364 -12.63 21.24 4.00
CA THR A 364 -13.62 22.31 4.17
C THR A 364 -14.62 21.92 5.25
N GLU A 365 -15.47 22.86 5.68
CA GLU A 365 -16.53 22.58 6.67
C GLU A 365 -17.52 21.49 6.20
N ASP A 366 -17.78 21.42 4.89
CA ASP A 366 -18.69 20.45 4.29
C ASP A 366 -18.01 19.09 4.00
N GLY A 367 -16.68 19.05 4.04
CA GLY A 367 -15.86 17.87 3.81
C GLY A 367 -14.63 18.12 2.91
N PRO A 368 -13.90 17.07 2.54
CA PRO A 368 -12.73 17.19 1.67
C PRO A 368 -13.16 17.57 0.25
N GLN A 369 -12.45 18.53 -0.35
CA GLN A 369 -12.69 19.00 -1.71
C GLN A 369 -11.41 18.89 -2.55
N LEU A 370 -11.50 18.33 -3.75
CA LEU A 370 -10.38 18.30 -4.68
C LEU A 370 -10.29 19.63 -5.43
N HIS A 371 -9.17 20.32 -5.27
CA HIS A 371 -8.83 21.54 -6.00
C HIS A 371 -7.85 21.16 -7.11
N ALA A 372 -8.11 21.63 -8.33
CA ALA A 372 -7.20 21.41 -9.44
C ALA A 372 -6.94 22.71 -10.18
N THR A 373 -5.67 22.94 -10.52
CA THR A 373 -5.22 24.12 -11.26
C THR A 373 -4.49 23.68 -12.51
N TRP A 374 -5.06 24.08 -13.65
CA TRP A 374 -4.45 23.93 -14.96
C TRP A 374 -3.59 25.14 -15.26
N THR A 375 -2.38 24.91 -15.75
CA THR A 375 -1.48 25.92 -16.31
C THR A 375 -1.12 25.50 -17.72
N TRP A 376 -1.25 26.38 -18.71
CA TRP A 376 -0.94 26.00 -20.10
C TRP A 376 -0.36 27.13 -20.95
N ALA A 377 0.29 26.72 -22.03
CA ALA A 377 0.76 27.56 -23.11
C ALA A 377 -0.39 28.00 -24.03
N PRO A 378 -0.77 29.30 -24.08
CA PRO A 378 -1.84 29.77 -24.97
C PRO A 378 -1.51 29.62 -26.46
N SER A 379 -0.24 29.39 -26.82
CA SER A 379 0.18 29.12 -28.19
C SER A 379 -0.21 27.71 -28.69
N ALA A 380 -0.57 26.80 -27.78
CA ALA A 380 -0.93 25.42 -28.09
C ALA A 380 -2.40 25.10 -27.79
N LEU A 381 -2.97 25.64 -26.71
CA LEU A 381 -4.36 25.41 -26.30
C LEU A 381 -5.05 26.73 -25.92
N ASP A 382 -6.33 26.84 -26.24
CA ASP A 382 -7.18 27.92 -25.75
C ASP A 382 -7.93 27.54 -24.46
N ARG A 383 -8.54 28.56 -23.84
CA ARG A 383 -9.29 28.39 -22.58
C ARG A 383 -10.50 27.48 -22.72
N GLU A 384 -11.16 27.45 -23.87
CA GLU A 384 -12.33 26.58 -24.10
C GLU A 384 -11.91 25.12 -24.15
N GLN A 385 -10.78 24.83 -24.82
CA GLN A 385 -10.17 23.51 -24.88
C GLN A 385 -9.77 23.00 -23.49
N VAL A 386 -9.12 23.83 -22.66
CA VAL A 386 -8.74 23.45 -21.29
C VAL A 386 -9.96 23.30 -20.37
N ALA A 387 -10.98 24.15 -20.52
CA ALA A 387 -12.24 23.99 -19.79
C ALA A 387 -12.97 22.69 -20.17
N ARG A 388 -12.92 22.29 -21.46
CA ARG A 388 -13.43 21.01 -21.92
C ARG A 388 -12.63 19.85 -21.31
N LEU A 389 -11.30 19.88 -21.34
CA LEU A 389 -10.44 18.86 -20.71
C LEU A 389 -10.74 18.72 -19.22
N SER A 390 -10.88 19.83 -18.50
CA SER A 390 -11.26 19.84 -17.09
C SER A 390 -12.61 19.18 -16.86
N THR A 391 -13.59 19.45 -17.74
CA THR A 391 -14.93 18.83 -17.67
C THR A 391 -14.85 17.33 -17.93
N LEU A 392 -14.09 16.92 -18.94
CA LEU A 392 -13.90 15.50 -19.27
C LEU A 392 -13.23 14.74 -18.12
N TRP A 393 -12.20 15.32 -17.50
CA TRP A 393 -11.54 14.70 -16.36
C TRP A 393 -12.48 14.51 -15.17
N PHE A 394 -13.23 15.55 -14.79
CA PHE A 394 -14.22 15.42 -13.71
C PHE A 394 -15.34 14.44 -14.03
N GLN A 395 -15.80 14.39 -15.28
CA GLN A 395 -16.77 13.39 -15.74
C GLN A 395 -16.23 11.96 -15.64
N ALA A 396 -14.96 11.74 -16.03
CA ALA A 396 -14.31 10.44 -15.87
C ALA A 396 -14.21 10.04 -14.40
N LEU A 397 -13.76 10.95 -13.53
CA LEU A 397 -13.70 10.70 -12.08
C LEU A 397 -15.08 10.39 -11.47
N ALA A 398 -16.11 11.12 -11.86
CA ALA A 398 -17.48 10.87 -11.43
C ALA A 398 -18.00 9.51 -11.91
N GLY A 399 -17.67 9.13 -13.16
CA GLY A 399 -17.98 7.82 -13.73
C GLY A 399 -17.28 6.67 -12.99
N ILE A 400 -16.01 6.83 -12.64
CA ILE A 400 -15.27 5.88 -11.79
C ILE A 400 -15.96 5.74 -10.43
N CYS A 401 -16.36 6.85 -9.80
CA CYS A 401 -17.07 6.83 -8.53
C CYS A 401 -18.44 6.15 -8.63
N ALA A 402 -19.18 6.38 -9.72
CA ALA A 402 -20.45 5.70 -9.98
C ALA A 402 -20.25 4.18 -10.10
N HIS A 403 -19.24 3.75 -10.87
CA HIS A 403 -18.90 2.34 -11.02
C HIS A 403 -18.61 1.66 -9.66
N VAL A 404 -17.84 2.33 -8.79
CA VAL A 404 -17.51 1.82 -7.44
C VAL A 404 -18.75 1.75 -6.54
N ARG A 405 -19.61 2.76 -6.57
CA ARG A 405 -20.88 2.76 -5.81
C ARG A 405 -21.82 1.64 -6.24
N ASP A 406 -21.77 1.25 -7.52
CA ASP A 406 -22.53 0.12 -8.06
C ASP A 406 -21.88 -1.25 -7.77
N GLY A 407 -20.86 -1.29 -6.90
CA GLY A 407 -20.16 -2.50 -6.48
C GLY A 407 -19.01 -2.92 -7.42
N GLY A 408 -18.58 -2.02 -8.31
CA GLY A 408 -17.43 -2.20 -9.18
C GLY A 408 -16.09 -2.14 -8.44
N GLY A 409 -15.07 -2.77 -9.01
CA GLY A 409 -13.75 -2.97 -8.39
C GLY A 409 -13.26 -4.40 -8.61
N GLY A 410 -12.44 -4.88 -7.68
CA GLY A 410 -11.94 -6.25 -7.62
C GLY A 410 -10.43 -6.36 -7.81
N LEU A 411 -9.96 -7.60 -7.70
CA LEU A 411 -8.56 -7.95 -7.71
C LEU A 411 -7.96 -7.89 -9.13
N THR A 412 -6.66 -7.59 -9.16
CA THR A 412 -5.78 -7.66 -10.33
C THR A 412 -4.60 -8.61 -10.08
N PRO A 413 -3.85 -9.04 -11.10
CA PRO A 413 -2.71 -9.93 -10.93
C PRO A 413 -1.68 -9.44 -9.89
N SER A 414 -1.41 -8.14 -9.84
CA SER A 414 -0.50 -7.57 -8.84
C SER A 414 -1.00 -7.70 -7.39
N ASP A 415 -2.31 -7.76 -7.15
CA ASP A 415 -2.89 -7.91 -5.81
C ASP A 415 -2.68 -9.32 -5.24
N ILE A 416 -2.70 -10.33 -6.11
CA ILE A 416 -2.68 -11.73 -5.70
C ILE A 416 -1.26 -12.32 -5.67
N ALA A 417 -0.25 -11.60 -6.19
CA ALA A 417 1.14 -12.03 -6.22
C ALA A 417 1.61 -12.52 -4.84
N PRO A 418 2.19 -13.72 -4.68
CA PRO A 418 2.85 -14.51 -5.72
C PRO A 418 1.94 -15.49 -6.49
N ALA A 419 0.62 -15.52 -6.26
CA ALA A 419 -0.27 -16.34 -7.07
C ALA A 419 -0.25 -15.89 -8.54
N ARG A 420 -0.25 -16.83 -9.48
CA ARG A 420 -0.12 -16.55 -10.92
C ARG A 420 -1.43 -16.84 -11.64
N LEU A 421 -2.33 -15.87 -11.63
CA LEU A 421 -3.55 -15.87 -12.45
C LEU A 421 -3.59 -14.64 -13.35
N ASN A 422 -4.13 -14.80 -14.56
CA ASN A 422 -4.42 -13.67 -15.44
C ASN A 422 -5.78 -13.01 -15.08
N GLN A 423 -6.02 -11.79 -15.56
CA GLN A 423 -7.22 -11.03 -15.22
C GLN A 423 -8.53 -11.81 -15.53
N PRO A 424 -8.70 -12.47 -16.70
CA PRO A 424 -9.90 -13.28 -16.96
C PRO A 424 -10.14 -14.43 -15.96
N GLN A 425 -9.07 -15.07 -15.47
CA GLN A 425 -9.17 -16.11 -14.44
C GLN A 425 -9.62 -15.52 -13.09
N ILE A 426 -9.09 -14.35 -12.72
CA ILE A 426 -9.49 -13.64 -11.50
C ILE A 426 -10.96 -13.22 -11.58
N ASP A 427 -11.37 -12.60 -12.68
CA ASP A 427 -12.76 -12.17 -12.88
C ASP A 427 -13.72 -13.37 -12.91
N GLN A 428 -13.26 -14.55 -13.35
CA GLN A 428 -14.05 -15.79 -13.24
C GLN A 428 -14.22 -16.23 -11.77
N LEU A 429 -13.17 -16.14 -10.96
CA LEU A 429 -13.25 -16.46 -9.53
C LEU A 429 -14.19 -15.51 -8.79
N GLU A 430 -14.07 -14.20 -9.04
CA GLU A 430 -14.91 -13.17 -8.41
C GLU A 430 -16.39 -13.27 -8.80
N ARG A 431 -16.70 -13.84 -9.97
CA ARG A 431 -18.10 -14.14 -10.37
C ARG A 431 -18.72 -15.31 -9.63
N ILE A 432 -17.90 -16.28 -9.21
CA ILE A 432 -18.38 -17.51 -8.56
C ILE A 432 -18.34 -17.35 -7.03
N HIS A 433 -17.36 -16.61 -6.51
CA HIS A 433 -17.09 -16.47 -5.09
C HIS A 433 -16.91 -15.00 -4.71
N ARG A 434 -17.29 -14.63 -3.49
CA ARG A 434 -16.82 -13.39 -2.88
C ARG A 434 -15.39 -13.61 -2.38
N VAL A 435 -14.41 -13.17 -3.16
CA VAL A 435 -12.98 -13.39 -2.90
C VAL A 435 -12.42 -12.19 -2.12
N ALA A 436 -11.76 -12.45 -1.00
CA ALA A 436 -10.91 -11.45 -0.35
C ALA A 436 -9.46 -11.56 -0.82
N ASP A 437 -9.01 -12.77 -1.13
CA ASP A 437 -7.64 -12.99 -1.53
C ASP A 437 -7.45 -14.30 -2.32
N VAL A 438 -6.37 -14.39 -3.09
CA VAL A 438 -5.93 -15.62 -3.76
C VAL A 438 -4.44 -15.83 -3.48
N LEU A 439 -4.09 -17.01 -2.97
CA LEU A 439 -2.72 -17.37 -2.63
C LEU A 439 -2.32 -18.65 -3.38
N PRO A 440 -1.03 -18.85 -3.72
CA PRO A 440 -0.58 -20.17 -4.17
C PRO A 440 -0.61 -21.16 -3.01
N LEU A 441 -0.60 -22.45 -3.32
CA LEU A 441 -0.43 -23.49 -2.30
C LEU A 441 1.04 -23.53 -1.83
N THR A 442 1.24 -23.92 -0.57
CA THR A 442 2.57 -24.37 -0.15
C THR A 442 2.89 -25.74 -0.76
N PRO A 443 4.18 -26.12 -0.90
CA PRO A 443 4.54 -27.44 -1.45
C PRO A 443 3.90 -28.62 -0.73
N LEU A 444 3.69 -28.51 0.60
CA LEU A 444 2.97 -29.52 1.36
C LEU A 444 1.48 -29.55 1.01
N GLN A 445 0.84 -28.39 0.89
CA GLN A 445 -0.56 -28.28 0.49
C GLN A 445 -0.79 -28.86 -0.92
N GLU A 446 0.13 -28.64 -1.86
CA GLU A 446 0.06 -29.25 -3.21
C GLU A 446 0.01 -30.78 -3.14
N GLY A 447 0.92 -31.38 -2.36
CA GLY A 447 0.94 -32.83 -2.16
C GLY A 447 -0.33 -33.36 -1.50
N LEU A 448 -0.83 -32.65 -0.47
CA LEU A 448 -2.08 -32.99 0.20
C LEU A 448 -3.29 -32.89 -0.74
N LEU A 449 -3.36 -31.83 -1.56
CA LEU A 449 -4.42 -31.64 -2.54
C LEU A 449 -4.39 -32.75 -3.60
N PHE A 450 -3.21 -33.09 -4.13
CA PHE A 450 -3.05 -34.20 -5.08
C PHE A 450 -3.56 -35.53 -4.53
N HIS A 451 -3.25 -35.85 -3.26
CA HIS A 451 -3.77 -37.05 -2.62
C HIS A 451 -5.29 -36.97 -2.43
N ALA A 452 -5.80 -35.83 -1.98
CA ALA A 452 -7.24 -35.63 -1.78
C ALA A 452 -8.02 -35.85 -3.08
N THR A 453 -7.56 -35.27 -4.20
CA THR A 453 -8.22 -35.37 -5.51
C THR A 453 -8.07 -36.75 -6.15
N THR A 454 -6.88 -37.37 -6.09
CA THR A 454 -6.62 -38.68 -6.70
C THR A 454 -7.31 -39.84 -5.97
N MET A 455 -7.55 -39.70 -4.66
CA MET A 455 -8.20 -40.74 -3.84
C MET A 455 -9.70 -40.50 -3.62
N ARG A 456 -10.31 -39.54 -4.36
CA ARG A 456 -11.77 -39.31 -4.33
C ARG A 456 -12.53 -40.61 -4.63
N GLY A 457 -13.38 -41.04 -3.69
CA GLY A 457 -14.17 -42.27 -3.79
C GLY A 457 -13.53 -43.52 -3.18
N SER A 458 -12.36 -43.41 -2.55
CA SER A 458 -11.86 -44.46 -1.64
C SER A 458 -12.39 -44.23 -0.22
N ASP A 459 -12.65 -45.31 0.54
CA ASP A 459 -13.12 -45.25 1.94
C ASP A 459 -12.08 -44.66 2.92
N ASP A 460 -10.91 -44.22 2.43
CA ASP A 460 -9.81 -43.75 3.26
C ASP A 460 -9.78 -42.21 3.27
N HIS A 461 -10.34 -41.59 4.31
CA HIS A 461 -10.30 -40.13 4.52
C HIS A 461 -8.91 -39.68 4.99
N LEU A 462 -7.91 -39.87 4.13
CA LEU A 462 -6.52 -39.49 4.40
C LEU A 462 -6.46 -38.00 4.75
N TYR A 463 -5.64 -37.68 5.75
CA TYR A 463 -5.41 -36.30 6.22
C TYR A 463 -6.62 -35.60 6.85
N VAL A 464 -7.72 -36.29 7.13
CA VAL A 464 -8.79 -35.74 7.96
C VAL A 464 -8.49 -36.00 9.45
N VAL A 465 -8.37 -34.91 10.22
CA VAL A 465 -8.16 -34.94 11.66
C VAL A 465 -9.47 -34.62 12.37
N GLN A 466 -9.86 -35.45 13.34
CA GLN A 466 -11.04 -35.22 14.15
C GLN A 466 -10.69 -35.20 15.64
N LEU A 467 -10.98 -34.08 16.29
CA LEU A 467 -10.77 -33.85 17.71
C LEU A 467 -12.13 -33.90 18.41
N ASP A 468 -12.20 -34.69 19.48
CA ASP A 468 -13.41 -34.83 20.28
C ASP A 468 -13.13 -34.35 21.71
N LEU A 469 -13.63 -33.16 22.02
CA LEU A 469 -13.37 -32.47 23.28
C LEU A 469 -14.59 -32.58 24.19
N SER A 470 -14.42 -33.22 25.34
CA SER A 470 -15.43 -33.23 26.39
C SER A 470 -15.38 -31.92 27.19
N LEU A 471 -16.48 -31.18 27.19
CA LEU A 471 -16.65 -29.92 27.91
C LEU A 471 -17.64 -30.12 29.06
N ALA A 472 -17.27 -29.65 30.24
CA ALA A 472 -18.09 -29.73 31.45
C ALA A 472 -18.40 -28.33 32.00
N GLY A 473 -19.60 -28.15 32.52
CA GLY A 473 -20.10 -26.88 33.05
C GLY A 473 -21.04 -26.15 32.09
N PRO A 474 -21.56 -24.98 32.51
CA PRO A 474 -22.46 -24.19 31.69
C PRO A 474 -21.69 -23.55 30.53
N ILE A 475 -21.99 -23.98 29.30
CA ILE A 475 -21.46 -23.37 28.08
C ILE A 475 -22.55 -22.54 27.43
N ASP A 476 -22.20 -21.30 27.12
CA ASP A 476 -22.99 -20.45 26.23
C ASP A 476 -22.66 -20.85 24.79
N ARG A 477 -23.61 -21.50 24.12
CA ARG A 477 -23.45 -22.02 22.77
C ARG A 477 -23.19 -20.92 21.74
N ASP A 478 -23.86 -19.78 21.90
CA ASP A 478 -23.83 -18.69 20.92
C ASP A 478 -22.51 -17.93 21.11
N ARG A 479 -22.08 -17.74 22.36
CA ARG A 479 -20.75 -17.20 22.67
C ARG A 479 -19.61 -18.09 22.20
N LEU A 480 -19.74 -19.42 22.26
CA LEU A 480 -18.72 -20.33 21.73
C LEU A 480 -18.66 -20.31 20.19
N ARG A 481 -19.83 -20.29 19.53
CA ARG A 481 -19.91 -20.10 18.07
C ARG A 481 -19.22 -18.79 17.66
N ASP A 482 -19.55 -17.70 18.32
CA ASP A 482 -19.04 -16.37 18.00
C ASP A 482 -17.52 -16.28 18.29
N ALA A 483 -17.05 -16.94 19.35
CA ALA A 483 -15.63 -17.04 19.65
C ALA A 483 -14.86 -17.81 18.56
N MET A 484 -15.37 -18.93 18.07
CA MET A 484 -14.75 -19.66 16.97
C MET A 484 -14.83 -18.88 15.66
N HIS A 485 -15.96 -18.21 15.38
CA HIS A 485 -16.08 -17.34 14.21
C HIS A 485 -15.05 -16.21 14.24
N ALA A 486 -14.82 -15.57 15.40
CA ALA A 486 -13.79 -14.55 15.56
C ALA A 486 -12.37 -15.07 15.27
N VAL A 487 -12.07 -16.32 15.62
CA VAL A 487 -10.79 -16.96 15.29
C VAL A 487 -10.68 -17.25 13.79
N ILE A 488 -11.77 -17.68 13.14
CA ILE A 488 -11.81 -17.85 11.67
C ILE A 488 -11.64 -16.51 10.94
N THR A 489 -12.24 -15.42 11.44
CA THR A 489 -12.02 -14.07 10.90
C THR A 489 -10.58 -13.61 11.09
N ARG A 490 -9.92 -13.97 12.21
CA ARG A 490 -8.48 -13.73 12.40
C ARG A 490 -7.60 -14.53 11.43
N HIS A 491 -8.02 -15.75 11.09
CA HIS A 491 -7.25 -16.70 10.28
C HIS A 491 -8.09 -17.23 9.10
N PRO A 492 -8.39 -16.38 8.11
CA PRO A 492 -9.35 -16.72 7.05
C PRO A 492 -8.88 -17.87 6.14
N HIS A 493 -7.57 -18.15 6.12
CA HIS A 493 -6.99 -19.30 5.43
C HIS A 493 -7.48 -20.67 5.95
N LEU A 494 -8.03 -20.72 7.19
CA LEU A 494 -8.62 -21.94 7.74
C LEU A 494 -9.88 -22.41 6.99
N VAL A 495 -10.55 -21.50 6.29
CA VAL A 495 -11.75 -21.79 5.49
C VAL A 495 -11.52 -21.50 4.01
N ALA A 496 -10.25 -21.53 3.58
CA ALA A 496 -9.90 -21.41 2.17
C ALA A 496 -10.50 -22.55 1.35
N ARG A 497 -10.86 -22.24 0.10
CA ARG A 497 -11.21 -23.23 -0.93
C ARG A 497 -9.99 -23.53 -1.77
N PHE A 498 -9.79 -24.78 -2.17
CA PHE A 498 -8.63 -25.20 -2.95
C PHE A 498 -9.06 -25.54 -4.38
N SER A 499 -8.43 -24.90 -5.36
CA SER A 499 -8.72 -25.09 -6.78
C SER A 499 -7.50 -25.57 -7.54
N ASP A 500 -7.62 -26.73 -8.19
CA ASP A 500 -6.64 -27.32 -9.11
C ASP A 500 -7.01 -27.10 -10.59
N ARG A 501 -7.93 -26.16 -10.87
CA ARG A 501 -8.45 -25.88 -12.21
C ARG A 501 -7.53 -24.97 -13.06
N PHE A 502 -6.47 -24.44 -12.46
CA PHE A 502 -5.50 -23.55 -13.10
C PHE A 502 -4.16 -24.28 -13.26
N ASP A 503 -3.24 -23.70 -14.04
CA ASP A 503 -1.91 -24.28 -14.25
C ASP A 503 -1.16 -24.50 -12.93
N GLU A 504 -1.27 -23.55 -12.01
CA GLU A 504 -0.81 -23.69 -10.62
C GLU A 504 -2.04 -23.70 -9.70
N PRO A 505 -2.17 -24.69 -8.79
CA PRO A 505 -3.30 -24.73 -7.88
C PRO A 505 -3.25 -23.53 -6.92
N VAL A 506 -4.42 -23.01 -6.57
CA VAL A 506 -4.57 -21.85 -5.70
C VAL A 506 -5.50 -22.13 -4.53
N GLN A 507 -5.29 -21.39 -3.44
CA GLN A 507 -6.22 -21.30 -2.34
C GLN A 507 -6.97 -19.96 -2.42
N ILE A 508 -8.28 -20.03 -2.46
CA ILE A 508 -9.20 -18.90 -2.57
C ILE A 508 -9.67 -18.56 -1.17
N ILE A 509 -9.33 -17.36 -0.71
CA ILE A 509 -9.70 -16.86 0.61
C ILE A 509 -11.05 -16.12 0.50
N PRO A 510 -12.09 -16.56 1.22
CA PRO A 510 -13.40 -15.93 1.15
C PRO A 510 -13.42 -14.56 1.82
N ALA A 511 -14.19 -13.63 1.26
CA ALA A 511 -14.42 -12.30 1.84
C ALA A 511 -15.20 -12.36 3.16
N ASP A 512 -16.12 -13.32 3.28
CA ASP A 512 -16.88 -13.60 4.49
C ASP A 512 -16.48 -14.99 5.04
N PRO A 513 -15.34 -15.11 5.74
CA PRO A 513 -14.84 -16.40 6.21
C PRO A 513 -15.76 -16.96 7.29
N ALA A 514 -16.41 -18.09 7.00
CA ALA A 514 -17.31 -18.78 7.91
C ALA A 514 -17.01 -20.28 7.95
N MET A 515 -16.88 -20.84 9.15
CA MET A 515 -16.79 -22.29 9.33
C MET A 515 -18.17 -22.94 9.28
N ALA A 516 -18.21 -24.23 8.99
CA ALA A 516 -19.44 -25.02 9.19
C ALA A 516 -19.64 -25.27 10.69
N TRP A 517 -20.60 -24.57 11.31
CA TRP A 517 -21.00 -24.75 12.72
C TRP A 517 -22.33 -25.48 12.84
N ARG A 518 -22.41 -26.45 13.75
CA ARG A 518 -23.68 -27.10 14.11
C ARG A 518 -23.82 -27.22 15.62
N TYR A 519 -25.05 -27.08 16.10
CA TYR A 519 -25.43 -27.40 17.48
C TYR A 519 -26.48 -28.50 17.47
N LEU A 520 -26.27 -29.57 18.25
CA LEU A 520 -27.16 -30.71 18.34
C LEU A 520 -27.41 -31.07 19.80
N GLU A 521 -28.65 -31.46 20.11
CA GLU A 521 -29.00 -32.05 21.41
C GLU A 521 -29.30 -33.53 21.21
N VAL A 522 -28.55 -34.40 21.89
CA VAL A 522 -28.82 -35.84 21.87
C VAL A 522 -29.75 -36.15 23.03
N ALA A 523 -30.99 -36.49 22.71
CA ALA A 523 -32.01 -36.81 23.69
C ALA A 523 -31.71 -38.17 24.35
N ALA A 524 -31.92 -38.27 25.66
CA ALA A 524 -31.53 -39.44 26.47
C ALA A 524 -32.40 -40.69 26.26
N ASN A 525 -33.33 -40.69 25.31
CA ASN A 525 -34.55 -41.51 25.34
C ASN A 525 -34.82 -42.38 24.10
N GLY A 526 -33.83 -42.81 23.29
CA GLY A 526 -34.17 -43.76 22.22
C GLY A 526 -33.13 -44.35 21.25
N SER A 527 -31.84 -44.03 21.36
CA SER A 527 -30.75 -44.77 20.71
C SER A 527 -29.48 -44.52 21.53
N GLU A 528 -28.50 -45.43 21.50
CA GLU A 528 -27.25 -45.23 22.26
C GLU A 528 -26.61 -43.91 21.83
N PRO A 529 -26.52 -42.87 22.70
CA PRO A 529 -26.05 -41.54 22.33
C PRO A 529 -24.69 -41.55 21.61
N GLU A 530 -23.86 -42.53 21.95
CA GLU A 530 -22.55 -42.74 21.36
C GLU A 530 -22.61 -43.18 19.90
N GLU A 531 -23.56 -44.04 19.50
CA GLU A 531 -23.73 -44.44 18.09
C GLU A 531 -24.19 -43.27 17.22
N GLN A 532 -25.02 -42.38 17.78
CA GLN A 532 -25.44 -41.16 17.08
C GLN A 532 -24.26 -40.21 16.90
N ILE A 533 -23.43 -40.03 17.93
CA ILE A 533 -22.20 -39.22 17.86
C ILE A 533 -21.22 -39.84 16.86
N GLN A 534 -21.04 -41.16 16.84
CA GLN A 534 -20.15 -41.84 15.89
C GLN A 534 -20.61 -41.67 14.44
N ARG A 535 -21.92 -41.80 14.17
CA ARG A 535 -22.49 -41.55 12.83
C ARG A 535 -22.31 -40.11 12.40
N LEU A 536 -22.52 -39.15 13.31
CA LEU A 536 -22.26 -37.75 13.06
C LEU A 536 -20.78 -37.50 12.77
N CYS A 537 -19.87 -38.03 13.59
CA CYS A 537 -18.42 -37.94 13.39
C CYS A 537 -17.98 -38.51 12.04
N ALA A 538 -18.58 -39.61 11.59
CA ALA A 538 -18.32 -40.16 10.26
C ALA A 538 -18.83 -39.23 9.14
N ALA A 539 -20.03 -38.67 9.28
CA ALA A 539 -20.58 -37.72 8.32
C ALA A 539 -19.77 -36.41 8.23
N GLU A 540 -19.27 -35.89 9.35
CA GLU A 540 -18.39 -34.71 9.35
C GLU A 540 -17.04 -35.01 8.69
N ARG A 541 -16.48 -36.21 8.84
CA ARG A 541 -15.24 -36.61 8.15
C ARG A 541 -15.40 -36.67 6.64
N GLU A 542 -16.54 -37.19 6.16
CA GLU A 542 -16.86 -37.20 4.73
C GLU A 542 -17.00 -35.77 4.19
N ALA A 543 -17.72 -34.90 4.90
CA ALA A 543 -18.00 -33.53 4.44
C ALA A 543 -16.75 -32.63 4.38
N VAL A 544 -15.71 -32.89 5.18
CA VAL A 544 -14.44 -32.14 5.16
C VAL A 544 -13.57 -32.46 3.94
N TYR A 545 -13.80 -33.60 3.28
CA TYR A 545 -12.93 -34.09 2.22
C TYR A 545 -13.08 -33.31 0.90
N ASP A 546 -14.23 -32.65 0.67
CA ASP A 546 -14.43 -31.82 -0.52
C ASP A 546 -13.84 -30.42 -0.38
N LEU A 547 -12.53 -30.31 -0.63
CA LEU A 547 -11.77 -29.07 -0.50
C LEU A 547 -12.11 -27.97 -1.52
N ALA A 548 -12.86 -28.29 -2.57
CA ALA A 548 -13.23 -27.31 -3.59
C ALA A 548 -14.44 -26.49 -3.15
N ASP A 549 -15.46 -27.18 -2.61
CA ASP A 549 -16.77 -26.58 -2.37
C ASP A 549 -17.19 -26.53 -0.90
N GLU A 550 -16.64 -27.38 -0.03
CA GLU A 550 -16.98 -27.47 1.39
C GLU A 550 -15.88 -26.88 2.30
N PRO A 551 -16.24 -26.38 3.51
CA PRO A 551 -15.27 -25.88 4.48
C PRO A 551 -14.33 -26.97 4.98
N ALA A 552 -13.02 -26.70 4.89
CA ALA A 552 -11.96 -27.57 5.42
C ALA A 552 -11.93 -27.65 6.97
N VAL A 553 -12.69 -26.78 7.65
CA VAL A 553 -12.87 -26.78 9.12
C VAL A 553 -14.35 -26.79 9.45
N ARG A 554 -14.75 -27.77 10.26
CA ARG A 554 -16.14 -27.99 10.70
C ARG A 554 -16.19 -28.24 12.20
N ALA A 555 -17.16 -27.66 12.88
CA ALA A 555 -17.32 -27.77 14.31
C ALA A 555 -18.77 -28.12 14.68
N VAL A 556 -18.93 -29.13 15.52
CA VAL A 556 -20.23 -29.56 16.03
C VAL A 556 -20.21 -29.57 17.55
N LEU A 557 -21.04 -28.71 18.16
CA LEU A 557 -21.29 -28.73 19.60
C LEU A 557 -22.49 -29.62 19.90
N ILE A 558 -22.26 -30.67 20.67
CA ILE A 558 -23.26 -31.68 21.02
C ILE A 558 -23.56 -31.61 22.50
N ARG A 559 -24.80 -31.32 22.87
CA ARG A 559 -25.25 -31.42 24.26
C ARG A 559 -25.59 -32.88 24.58
N THR A 560 -24.86 -33.45 25.54
CA THR A 560 -25.05 -34.84 26.02
C THR A 560 -25.65 -34.92 27.43
N GLY A 561 -25.92 -33.78 28.06
CA GLY A 561 -26.53 -33.64 29.38
C GLY A 561 -26.70 -32.17 29.76
N GLN A 562 -27.22 -31.88 30.96
CA GLN A 562 -27.49 -30.50 31.39
C GLN A 562 -26.25 -29.59 31.30
N ASP A 563 -25.11 -30.04 31.84
CA ASP A 563 -23.81 -29.33 31.85
C ASP A 563 -22.68 -30.17 31.23
N ARG A 564 -23.03 -30.97 30.23
CA ARG A 564 -22.09 -31.86 29.55
C ARG A 564 -22.21 -31.72 28.05
N HIS A 565 -21.12 -31.35 27.40
CA HIS A 565 -21.09 -31.19 25.96
C HIS A 565 -19.88 -31.91 25.36
N ARG A 566 -19.97 -32.24 24.07
CA ARG A 566 -18.84 -32.64 23.25
C ARG A 566 -18.70 -31.65 22.12
N LEU A 567 -17.51 -31.07 21.96
CA LEU A 567 -17.15 -30.28 20.79
C LEU A 567 -16.35 -31.18 19.86
N VAL A 568 -16.95 -31.55 18.74
CA VAL A 568 -16.30 -32.30 17.68
C VAL A 568 -15.78 -31.30 16.64
N LEU A 569 -14.46 -31.23 16.50
CA LEU A 569 -13.79 -30.39 15.53
C LEU A 569 -13.18 -31.29 14.45
N THR A 570 -13.65 -31.17 13.22
CA THR A 570 -13.19 -31.97 12.07
C THR A 570 -12.49 -31.04 11.09
N ILE A 571 -11.25 -31.38 10.72
CA ILE A 571 -10.35 -30.50 9.99
C ILE A 571 -9.60 -31.30 8.93
N HIS A 572 -9.44 -30.73 7.74
CA HIS A 572 -8.49 -31.27 6.77
C HIS A 572 -7.08 -30.73 7.06
N HIS A 573 -6.07 -31.60 7.08
CA HIS A 573 -4.69 -31.23 7.45
C HIS A 573 -4.05 -30.21 6.48
N ILE A 574 -4.69 -29.93 5.34
CA ILE A 574 -4.27 -28.91 4.36
C ILE A 574 -4.33 -27.48 4.92
N VAL A 575 -5.21 -27.21 5.90
CA VAL A 575 -5.36 -25.88 6.51
C VAL A 575 -4.79 -25.79 7.92
N LEU A 576 -4.53 -26.92 8.58
CA LEU A 576 -4.14 -26.94 9.98
C LEU A 576 -3.21 -28.11 10.27
N ASP A 577 -2.14 -27.85 11.03
CA ASP A 577 -1.24 -28.88 11.53
C ASP A 577 -1.36 -29.11 13.04
N GLY A 578 -0.58 -30.07 13.55
CA GLY A 578 -0.60 -30.41 14.98
C GLY A 578 -0.10 -29.29 15.91
N TRP A 579 0.72 -28.35 15.42
CA TRP A 579 1.20 -27.19 16.19
C TRP A 579 0.16 -26.07 16.25
N SER A 580 -0.69 -25.99 15.22
CA SER A 580 -1.74 -24.99 15.07
C SER A 580 -2.98 -25.33 15.89
N VAL A 581 -3.27 -26.62 16.15
CA VAL A 581 -4.43 -27.06 16.97
C VAL A 581 -4.46 -26.39 18.36
N PRO A 582 -3.40 -26.44 19.19
CA PRO A 582 -3.40 -25.77 20.50
C PRO A 582 -3.59 -24.25 20.41
N ILE A 583 -3.05 -23.61 19.36
CA ILE A 583 -3.19 -22.17 19.14
C ILE A 583 -4.67 -21.84 18.86
N LEU A 584 -5.29 -22.56 17.93
CA LEU A 584 -6.71 -22.41 17.59
C LEU A 584 -7.62 -22.54 18.82
N LEU A 585 -7.39 -23.56 19.64
CA LEU A 585 -8.18 -23.80 20.87
C LEU A 585 -7.94 -22.71 21.90
N ASN A 586 -6.69 -22.29 22.13
CA ASN A 586 -6.36 -21.23 23.07
C ASN A 586 -6.97 -19.89 22.66
N GLU A 587 -6.88 -19.51 21.39
CA GLU A 587 -7.52 -18.29 20.88
C GLU A 587 -9.04 -18.39 20.99
N THR A 588 -9.63 -19.56 20.72
CA THR A 588 -11.09 -19.78 20.89
C THR A 588 -11.51 -19.54 22.33
N PHE A 589 -10.79 -20.09 23.32
CA PHE A 589 -11.12 -19.87 24.74
C PHE A 589 -10.83 -18.43 25.20
N ALA A 590 -9.81 -17.78 24.67
CA ALA A 590 -9.53 -16.37 24.92
C ALA A 590 -10.69 -15.49 24.41
N CYS A 591 -11.12 -15.68 23.15
CA CYS A 591 -12.28 -15.02 22.58
C CYS A 591 -13.55 -15.33 23.36
N TYR A 592 -13.77 -16.61 23.71
CA TYR A 592 -14.91 -17.02 24.53
C TYR A 592 -14.92 -16.29 25.86
N THR A 593 -13.78 -16.12 26.54
CA THR A 593 -13.72 -15.41 27.83
C THR A 593 -13.70 -13.88 27.71
N GLY A 594 -13.69 -13.34 26.49
CA GLY A 594 -13.68 -11.89 26.25
C GLY A 594 -12.29 -11.25 26.34
N GLN A 595 -11.22 -12.05 26.27
CA GLN A 595 -9.85 -11.55 26.23
C GLN A 595 -9.55 -10.93 24.86
N ARG A 596 -8.88 -9.78 24.85
CA ARG A 596 -8.39 -9.16 23.61
C ARG A 596 -7.10 -9.85 23.16
N LEU A 597 -7.06 -10.25 21.90
CA LEU A 597 -5.88 -10.84 21.26
C LEU A 597 -5.17 -9.78 20.39
N PRO A 598 -3.82 -9.77 20.33
CA PRO A 598 -3.07 -8.88 19.43
C PRO A 598 -3.38 -9.22 17.96
N ALA A 599 -3.31 -8.28 17.01
CA ALA A 599 -3.57 -8.60 15.59
C ALA A 599 -2.65 -9.75 15.08
N PRO A 600 -3.18 -10.75 14.36
CA PRO A 600 -2.36 -11.84 13.85
C PRO A 600 -1.53 -11.36 12.64
N PRO A 601 -0.30 -11.88 12.43
CA PRO A 601 0.41 -11.63 11.19
C PRO A 601 -0.36 -12.23 10.00
N PRO A 602 -0.49 -11.53 8.86
CA PRO A 602 -1.19 -12.06 7.69
C PRO A 602 -0.52 -13.32 7.12
N TYR A 603 -1.31 -14.35 6.81
CA TYR A 603 -0.80 -15.61 6.22
C TYR A 603 -0.10 -15.39 4.88
N ARG A 604 -0.57 -14.43 4.07
CA ARG A 604 0.07 -13.96 2.84
C ARG A 604 1.56 -13.65 3.02
N ARG A 605 1.95 -13.06 4.16
CA ARG A 605 3.35 -12.74 4.45
C ARG A 605 4.23 -13.99 4.48
N PHE A 606 3.72 -15.09 5.05
CA PHE A 606 4.44 -16.37 5.06
C PHE A 606 4.52 -16.98 3.66
N VAL A 607 3.43 -16.94 2.89
CA VAL A 607 3.39 -17.48 1.52
C VAL A 607 4.29 -16.69 0.57
N ALA A 608 4.29 -15.36 0.66
CA ALA A 608 5.19 -14.49 -0.09
C ALA A 608 6.66 -14.76 0.26
N TRP A 609 6.98 -14.81 1.55
CA TRP A 609 8.31 -15.20 2.03
C TRP A 609 8.73 -16.57 1.47
N LEU A 610 7.83 -17.56 1.45
CA LEU A 610 8.15 -18.89 0.94
C LEU A 610 8.40 -18.88 -0.57
N ALA A 611 7.65 -18.08 -1.33
CA ALA A 611 7.79 -17.96 -2.79
C ALA A 611 9.12 -17.32 -3.22
N GLU A 612 9.70 -16.49 -2.35
CA GLU A 612 11.01 -15.85 -2.57
C GLU A 612 12.21 -16.76 -2.23
N ARG A 613 11.99 -18.04 -1.87
CA ARG A 613 13.09 -18.95 -1.54
C ARG A 613 13.78 -19.51 -2.78
N ASP A 614 15.11 -19.53 -2.72
CA ASP A 614 15.94 -20.17 -3.73
C ASP A 614 15.78 -21.69 -3.65
N ARG A 615 14.95 -22.22 -4.56
CA ARG A 615 14.66 -23.64 -4.65
C ARG A 615 15.84 -24.44 -5.17
N ASP A 616 16.73 -23.84 -5.96
CA ASP A 616 17.88 -24.51 -6.52
C ASP A 616 18.96 -24.68 -5.45
N ALA A 617 19.26 -23.63 -4.70
CA ALA A 617 20.14 -23.72 -3.53
C ALA A 617 19.60 -24.71 -2.48
N ALA A 618 18.28 -24.69 -2.21
CA ALA A 618 17.66 -25.67 -1.31
C ALA A 618 17.81 -27.10 -1.85
N ARG A 619 17.62 -27.32 -3.15
CA ARG A 619 17.79 -28.64 -3.79
C ARG A 619 19.22 -29.11 -3.69
N GLU A 620 20.21 -28.25 -3.94
CA GLU A 620 21.63 -28.58 -3.80
C GLU A 620 21.98 -28.99 -2.36
N ALA A 621 21.50 -28.23 -1.38
CA ALA A 621 21.72 -28.55 0.03
C ALA A 621 21.13 -29.93 0.40
N TRP A 622 19.89 -30.20 0.00
CA TRP A 622 19.25 -31.50 0.25
C TRP A 622 19.92 -32.63 -0.54
N ALA A 623 20.34 -32.39 -1.78
CA ALA A 623 21.09 -33.37 -2.57
C ALA A 623 22.39 -33.77 -1.86
N GLY A 624 23.10 -32.81 -1.25
CA GLY A 624 24.27 -33.10 -0.42
C GLY A 624 23.95 -33.93 0.83
N VAL A 625 22.82 -33.69 1.49
CA VAL A 625 22.37 -34.48 2.67
C VAL A 625 22.01 -35.91 2.28
N PHE A 626 21.40 -36.10 1.11
CA PHE A 626 21.01 -37.40 0.58
C PHE A 626 22.08 -38.06 -0.31
N ASP A 627 23.30 -37.53 -0.33
CA ASP A 627 24.41 -38.13 -1.06
C ASP A 627 24.68 -39.55 -0.54
N GLY A 628 24.90 -40.50 -1.46
CA GLY A 628 25.03 -41.93 -1.16
C GLY A 628 23.71 -42.70 -1.02
N PHE A 629 22.54 -42.08 -1.19
CA PHE A 629 21.26 -42.77 -1.32
C PHE A 629 20.87 -42.98 -2.80
N ASP A 630 21.45 -44.00 -3.43
CA ASP A 630 21.25 -44.28 -4.87
C ASP A 630 19.93 -45.02 -5.18
N THR A 631 19.22 -45.49 -4.15
CA THR A 631 17.97 -46.26 -4.31
C THR A 631 16.92 -45.80 -3.29
N PRO A 632 15.63 -45.76 -3.68
CA PRO A 632 14.55 -45.49 -2.73
C PRO A 632 14.61 -46.46 -1.55
N THR A 633 14.67 -45.91 -0.33
CA THR A 633 14.65 -46.74 0.87
C THR A 633 13.23 -47.29 1.06
N LEU A 634 13.05 -48.59 0.81
CA LEU A 634 11.77 -49.28 1.02
C LEU A 634 11.42 -49.29 2.52
N VAL A 635 10.43 -48.48 2.93
CA VAL A 635 9.95 -48.37 4.32
C VAL A 635 9.08 -49.58 4.74
N GLY A 636 8.95 -50.60 3.89
CA GLY A 636 8.24 -51.84 4.22
C GLY A 636 8.29 -52.87 3.10
N ARG A 637 8.30 -54.16 3.48
CA ARG A 637 8.28 -55.28 2.53
C ARG A 637 6.94 -55.28 1.78
N ARG A 638 6.98 -55.32 0.45
CA ARG A 638 5.79 -55.46 -0.40
C ARG A 638 5.13 -56.82 -0.14
N THR A 639 4.25 -56.92 0.86
CA THR A 639 3.43 -58.13 1.04
C THR A 639 2.50 -58.20 -0.16
N SER A 640 2.72 -59.19 -1.01
CA SER A 640 1.83 -59.52 -2.11
C SER A 640 0.42 -59.71 -1.56
N ARG A 641 -0.51 -58.78 -1.84
CA ARG A 641 -1.95 -59.02 -1.65
C ARG A 641 -2.36 -60.10 -2.65
N SER A 642 -2.35 -61.36 -2.21
CA SER A 642 -3.11 -62.41 -2.88
C SER A 642 -4.60 -62.07 -2.75
N ARG A 643 -5.31 -62.01 -3.88
CA ARG A 643 -6.77 -61.88 -3.94
C ARG A 643 -7.42 -63.02 -3.13
N ALA A 644 -8.10 -62.70 -2.03
CA ALA A 644 -9.23 -63.45 -1.48
C ALA A 644 -10.06 -62.52 -0.55
N PRO A 645 -11.40 -62.68 -0.48
CA PRO A 645 -12.30 -61.66 0.05
C PRO A 645 -12.54 -61.79 1.56
N GLY A 646 -12.60 -60.65 2.25
CA GLY A 646 -13.17 -60.50 3.60
C GLY A 646 -12.28 -60.93 4.76
N ALA A 647 -11.53 -60.00 5.36
CA ALA A 647 -11.19 -60.03 6.79
C ALA A 647 -10.64 -58.67 7.25
N SER A 648 -11.29 -58.11 8.27
CA SER A 648 -10.86 -56.91 9.03
C SER A 648 -9.45 -57.06 9.60
N SER A 649 -8.55 -56.11 9.32
CA SER A 649 -7.28 -56.01 10.06
C SER A 649 -7.45 -55.11 11.28
N ARG A 650 -7.73 -55.73 12.43
CA ARG A 650 -7.48 -55.13 13.75
C ARG A 650 -5.96 -55.04 13.97
N SER A 651 -5.41 -53.82 14.07
CA SER A 651 -4.09 -53.63 14.66
C SER A 651 -4.23 -53.65 16.20
N ARG A 652 -3.54 -54.59 16.85
CA ARG A 652 -3.38 -54.61 18.31
C ARG A 652 -2.26 -53.62 18.65
N SER A 653 -2.60 -52.53 19.35
CA SER A 653 -1.59 -51.75 20.09
C SER A 653 -1.22 -52.48 21.39
N PRO A 654 0.02 -52.32 21.91
CA PRO A 654 0.39 -52.88 23.20
C PRO A 654 -0.38 -52.16 24.31
N ARG A 655 -0.86 -52.93 25.29
CA ARG A 655 -1.58 -52.45 26.48
C ARG A 655 -0.82 -51.32 27.17
N GLY A 656 -1.24 -50.08 26.94
CA GLY A 656 -0.91 -48.91 27.75
C GLY A 656 -1.87 -48.81 28.93
N SER A 657 -1.30 -48.71 30.13
CA SER A 657 -1.98 -48.50 31.41
C SER A 657 -2.95 -47.31 31.40
N ARG A 658 -4.08 -47.47 32.10
CA ARG A 658 -5.11 -46.45 32.38
C ARG A 658 -4.51 -45.07 32.70
N PRO A 659 -5.01 -43.96 32.13
CA PRO A 659 -4.70 -42.64 32.66
C PRO A 659 -5.49 -42.41 33.94
N ARG A 660 -4.78 -42.06 35.02
CA ARG A 660 -5.37 -41.45 36.22
C ARG A 660 -5.95 -40.09 35.83
N SER A 661 -7.14 -39.78 36.36
CA SER A 661 -7.80 -38.48 36.29
C SER A 661 -6.84 -37.34 36.69
N ALA A 662 -6.59 -36.40 35.78
CA ALA A 662 -5.94 -35.14 36.10
C ALA A 662 -7.03 -34.09 36.40
N SER A 663 -7.24 -33.81 37.68
CA SER A 663 -7.97 -32.63 38.14
C SER A 663 -7.01 -31.43 38.14
N TRP A 664 -7.33 -30.37 37.41
CA TRP A 664 -6.61 -29.10 37.48
C TRP A 664 -7.17 -28.26 38.64
N PRO A 665 -6.33 -27.76 39.58
CA PRO A 665 -6.79 -26.91 40.66
C PRO A 665 -6.96 -25.44 40.21
N ALA A 666 -7.88 -24.75 40.88
CA ALA A 666 -8.21 -23.33 40.70
C ALA A 666 -7.01 -22.40 40.98
N PRO A 667 -6.99 -21.17 40.43
CA PRO A 667 -5.83 -20.28 40.52
C PRO A 667 -5.69 -19.66 41.92
N ALA A 668 -4.51 -19.82 42.51
CA ALA A 668 -4.09 -19.08 43.69
C ALA A 668 -3.31 -17.81 43.29
N THR A 669 -3.61 -16.71 43.97
CA THR A 669 -2.99 -15.39 43.88
C THR A 669 -1.46 -15.46 44.12
N PRO A 670 -0.62 -14.68 43.42
CA PRO A 670 0.83 -14.81 43.53
C PRO A 670 1.40 -14.02 44.73
N PRO A 671 2.37 -14.57 45.48
CA PRO A 671 3.28 -13.77 46.29
C PRO A 671 4.51 -13.34 45.47
N SER A 672 5.07 -12.22 45.88
CA SER A 672 6.12 -11.43 45.25
C SER A 672 7.57 -11.92 45.49
N ALA A 673 8.37 -11.88 44.41
CA ALA A 673 9.85 -11.73 44.31
C ALA A 673 10.79 -12.87 44.84
N PRO A 674 12.09 -12.96 44.44
CA PRO A 674 12.88 -12.09 43.55
C PRO A 674 13.69 -12.80 42.42
N CYS A 675 14.11 -11.95 41.48
CA CYS A 675 15.27 -12.01 40.56
C CYS A 675 16.21 -13.23 40.63
N CYS A 676 16.30 -13.99 39.52
CA CYS A 676 17.46 -14.82 39.15
C CYS A 676 17.75 -14.65 37.65
N THR A 677 18.89 -14.04 37.34
CA THR A 677 19.49 -13.92 36.00
C THR A 677 19.77 -15.27 35.33
N PRO A 678 19.59 -15.41 34.01
CA PRO A 678 19.95 -16.64 33.29
C PRO A 678 21.40 -16.59 32.77
N ARG A 679 22.19 -17.61 33.12
CA ARG A 679 23.40 -18.02 32.38
C ARG A 679 23.01 -19.19 31.48
N GLY A 680 23.29 -19.11 30.17
CA GLY A 680 23.41 -20.33 29.36
C GLY A 680 23.03 -20.26 27.88
N ARG A 681 23.95 -19.69 27.08
CA ARG A 681 24.44 -20.18 25.77
C ARG A 681 23.43 -20.38 24.63
N SER A 682 23.49 -19.39 23.74
CA SER A 682 23.27 -19.41 22.30
C SER A 682 23.98 -20.54 21.55
N TYR A 683 23.24 -21.23 20.68
CA TYR A 683 23.77 -21.85 19.45
C TYR A 683 22.72 -21.70 18.34
N TRP A 684 22.91 -20.72 17.48
CA TRP A 684 22.38 -20.68 16.11
C TRP A 684 23.49 -20.12 15.21
N ARG A 685 23.99 -20.96 14.32
CA ARG A 685 24.76 -20.64 13.11
C ARG A 685 24.28 -21.63 12.04
N GLY A 686 24.00 -21.12 10.86
CA GLY A 686 23.53 -21.86 9.69
C GLY A 686 22.47 -21.05 9.00
#